data_AF-A0A9P3PF54-F1
#
_entry.id   AF-A0A9P3PF54-F1
#
_cell.length_a   1.000
_cell.length_b   1.000
_cell.length_c   1.000
_cell.angle_alpha   90.00
_cell.angle_beta   90.00
_cell.angle_gamma   90.00
#
_symmetry.space_group_name_H-M   'P 1'
#
loop_
_entity.id
_entity.type
_entity.pdbx_description
1 polymer ?
#
loop_
_entity_poly.entity_id
_entity_poly.type
_entity_poly.pdbx_seq_one_letter_code
_entity_poly.pdbx_strand_id
1 'polypeptide(L)'
;MITVLLLVSILLALALWIRPPNITIGNVDTVSTGGSTIQLIENGISIHLGINITVNNPNYFAVNFKQIKAEIFYPINGEKPQIGEGISKDVVFHANQQTNWTFPFSINYQTTSDPQGVILKDLAAKCGVGGGSKSNINVDYKITLGLRILIITISPVVANSLSFMCPLSPSDLEPLLKAIGEHLTPQDKATVFDHLRCRLASYRNTLGFYALTEYSLSSLPIKEAAARRDQFNEEIEVWADALLEKAWIMCHDSKGDRPTLDEYTDTRTAALPRPPPSQDLTQILNSILFLHLTTSKQYSARTRAFLSEFGGLDEETIVSTLKNPQSAIDEAQEKAKVATSDHAKRGKVLRAVGMGLGAVAGGVLVGVTGGLAAPLVGAGVTTILGWLGVGGTAVGLLASGLAGSSVVCGALFGVYGARSTANMVERHTREIRDLALVPIRDIRGDETLGVRLCVSGWLSRREDVTAPWTVFGGDNTYALQWVSGTKIWIEGIANDQMAQEVEALAELSNALVALLKSHAMKYVQAQIIKRTILASLMSSLAPMAWLKIGQIIDNPWMNAKALAVKAGAVLGDLLANHVFGSRPITLTGYSLGALVVFEALKYLASLPPAETAHLVQDVYLFGTPVPAEAATWSSIRRLVSGRLVNGYSTNDYVLAVLSRVSDARWEVAGLQAVDVMGVENVLCESVNGHTMWRGMIGKCLRDCRAPGIISDEVDLQVREVALPAAQDNTMSPEEADHFVDSI
;
A
#
# COMPACT_ATOMS: atom_id res chain seq x y z
N MET A 1 -18.52 -24.86 77.27
CA MET A 1 -17.49 -23.91 76.81
C MET A 1 -16.09 -24.52 76.79
N ILE A 2 -15.60 -25.11 77.88
CA ILE A 2 -14.25 -25.69 77.97
C ILE A 2 -14.02 -26.83 76.94
N THR A 3 -14.97 -27.75 76.78
CA THR A 3 -14.89 -28.83 75.79
C THR A 3 -14.88 -28.34 74.34
N VAL A 4 -15.61 -27.28 74.04
CA VAL A 4 -15.62 -26.67 72.69
C VAL A 4 -14.29 -25.97 72.41
N LEU A 5 -13.76 -25.22 73.39
CA LEU A 5 -12.45 -24.58 73.27
C LEU A 5 -11.32 -25.61 73.11
N LEU A 6 -11.41 -26.75 73.79
CA LEU A 6 -10.43 -27.83 73.70
C LEU A 6 -10.48 -28.54 72.34
N LEU A 7 -11.68 -28.79 71.80
CA LEU A 7 -11.85 -29.29 70.43
C LEU A 7 -11.32 -28.30 69.38
N VAL A 8 -11.59 -27.01 69.55
CA VAL A 8 -11.09 -25.96 68.65
C VAL A 8 -9.57 -25.84 68.75
N SER A 9 -8.97 -25.95 69.95
CA SER A 9 -7.52 -25.94 70.11
C SER A 9 -6.84 -27.16 69.48
N ILE A 10 -7.47 -28.35 69.56
CA ILE A 10 -6.95 -29.55 68.89
C ILE A 10 -7.04 -29.39 67.37
N LEU A 11 -8.16 -28.88 66.85
CA LEU A 11 -8.31 -28.59 65.42
C LEU A 11 -7.30 -27.54 64.91
N LEU A 12 -7.07 -26.46 65.67
CA LEU A 12 -6.07 -25.45 65.32
C LEU A 12 -4.65 -26.00 65.41
N ALA A 13 -4.33 -26.82 66.41
CA ALA A 13 -3.03 -27.49 66.50
C ALA A 13 -2.79 -28.46 65.33
N LEU A 14 -3.81 -29.20 64.91
CA LEU A 14 -3.78 -30.06 63.72
C LEU A 14 -3.69 -29.26 62.41
N ALA A 15 -4.29 -28.07 62.36
CA ALA A 15 -4.20 -27.17 61.21
C ALA A 15 -2.80 -26.54 61.06
N LEU A 16 -2.11 -26.27 62.17
CA LEU A 16 -0.73 -25.75 62.18
C LEU A 16 0.30 -26.74 61.61
N TRP A 17 -0.04 -28.04 61.54
CA TRP A 17 0.82 -29.10 61.00
C TRP A 17 0.59 -29.39 59.51
N ILE A 18 -0.37 -28.70 58.87
CA ILE A 18 -0.62 -28.84 57.44
C ILE A 18 0.51 -28.17 56.65
N ARG A 19 1.15 -28.91 55.76
CA ARG A 19 2.23 -28.43 54.89
C ARG A 19 1.80 -28.45 53.42
N PRO A 20 2.24 -27.49 52.60
CA PRO A 20 1.96 -27.54 51.17
C PRO A 20 2.63 -28.79 50.56
N PRO A 21 1.93 -29.53 49.69
CA PRO A 21 2.53 -30.65 48.97
C PRO A 21 3.63 -30.17 48.02
N ASN A 22 4.67 -30.98 47.84
CA ASN A 22 5.72 -30.69 46.88
C ASN A 22 5.29 -31.22 45.50
N ILE A 23 5.36 -30.38 44.47
CA ILE A 23 4.93 -30.70 43.11
C ILE A 23 6.14 -30.59 42.19
N THR A 24 6.48 -31.68 41.52
CA THR A 24 7.49 -31.69 40.46
C THR A 24 6.80 -31.96 39.12
N ILE A 25 7.10 -31.09 38.16
CA ILE A 25 6.56 -31.13 36.80
C ILE A 25 7.67 -31.66 35.88
N GLY A 26 7.41 -32.78 35.20
CA GLY A 26 8.31 -33.39 34.23
C GLY A 26 8.19 -32.76 32.84
N ASN A 27 8.78 -33.43 31.85
CA ASN A 27 8.71 -32.99 30.46
C ASN A 27 7.30 -33.20 29.87
N VAL A 28 6.99 -32.39 28.86
CA VAL A 28 5.83 -32.59 27.99
C VAL A 28 6.22 -33.58 26.91
N ASP A 29 5.46 -34.67 26.80
CA ASP A 29 5.64 -35.71 25.79
C ASP A 29 4.34 -35.95 25.02
N THR A 30 4.43 -36.58 23.84
CA THR A 30 3.25 -36.96 23.06
C THR A 30 2.58 -38.19 23.68
N VAL A 31 1.24 -38.18 23.74
CA VAL A 31 0.47 -39.31 24.29
C VAL A 31 -0.41 -39.90 23.19
N SER A 32 -0.23 -41.19 22.91
CA SER A 32 -1.06 -41.90 21.93
C SER A 32 -2.43 -42.21 22.54
N THR A 33 -3.49 -41.66 21.93
CA THR A 33 -4.88 -41.99 22.28
C THR A 33 -5.55 -42.53 21.02
N GLY A 34 -5.80 -43.84 20.96
CA GLY A 34 -6.41 -44.48 19.78
C GLY A 34 -5.46 -44.73 18.59
N GLY A 35 -4.13 -44.71 18.81
CA GLY A 35 -3.13 -45.09 17.80
C GLY A 35 -2.49 -43.92 17.05
N SER A 36 -2.96 -42.69 17.24
CA SER A 36 -2.35 -41.48 16.66
C SER A 36 -2.09 -40.40 17.73
N THR A 37 -0.92 -39.76 17.66
CA THR A 37 -0.50 -38.62 18.49
C THR A 37 -1.04 -37.28 17.98
N ILE A 38 -1.41 -37.25 16.70
CA ILE A 38 -1.96 -36.11 15.97
C ILE A 38 -3.25 -36.55 15.28
N GLN A 39 -4.31 -35.77 15.43
CA GLN A 39 -5.57 -35.97 14.72
C GLN A 39 -5.89 -34.72 13.90
N LEU A 40 -6.17 -34.93 12.61
CA LEU A 40 -6.70 -33.90 11.74
C LEU A 40 -8.18 -33.69 12.10
N ILE A 41 -8.56 -32.45 12.38
CA ILE A 41 -9.94 -32.04 12.58
C ILE A 41 -10.34 -31.12 11.42
N GLU A 42 -11.64 -30.94 11.19
CA GLU A 42 -12.13 -30.06 10.13
C GLU A 42 -11.58 -28.64 10.35
N ASN A 43 -10.79 -28.14 9.38
CA ASN A 43 -10.09 -26.85 9.44
C ASN A 43 -9.11 -26.68 10.60
N GLY A 44 -8.48 -27.76 11.09
CA GLY A 44 -7.55 -27.67 12.21
C GLY A 44 -6.79 -28.95 12.55
N ILE A 45 -6.14 -28.94 13.70
CA ILE A 45 -5.37 -30.06 14.26
C ILE A 45 -5.63 -30.18 15.77
N SER A 46 -5.76 -31.42 16.24
CA SER A 46 -5.74 -31.79 17.65
C SER A 46 -4.48 -32.57 17.95
N ILE A 47 -3.63 -32.04 18.83
CA ILE A 47 -2.38 -32.67 19.26
C ILE A 47 -2.55 -33.15 20.70
N HIS A 48 -2.43 -34.45 20.94
CA HIS A 48 -2.56 -35.02 22.27
C HIS A 48 -1.21 -35.09 22.98
N LEU A 49 -1.11 -34.36 24.10
CA LEU A 49 0.09 -34.22 24.89
C LEU A 49 -0.16 -34.67 26.33
N GLY A 50 0.91 -35.05 27.00
CA GLY A 50 0.90 -35.43 28.40
C GLY A 50 2.06 -34.78 29.13
N ILE A 51 1.80 -34.38 30.37
CA ILE A 51 2.84 -33.89 31.25
C ILE A 51 2.89 -34.77 32.50
N ASN A 52 4.07 -35.29 32.81
CA ASN A 52 4.25 -36.14 33.99
C ASN A 52 4.30 -35.26 35.23
N ILE A 53 3.33 -35.43 36.13
CA ILE A 53 3.25 -34.68 37.39
C ILE A 53 3.48 -35.65 38.54
N THR A 54 4.36 -35.26 39.43
CA THR A 54 4.64 -35.96 40.67
C THR A 54 4.27 -35.06 41.83
N VAL A 55 3.38 -35.53 42.70
CA VAL A 55 2.97 -34.81 43.91
C VAL A 55 3.33 -35.64 45.12
N ASN A 56 4.15 -35.08 46.00
CA ASN A 56 4.44 -35.64 47.31
C ASN A 56 3.58 -34.93 48.36
N ASN A 57 2.64 -35.66 48.97
CA ASN A 57 1.77 -35.13 50.00
C ASN A 57 2.30 -35.51 51.40
N PRO A 58 2.97 -34.59 52.14
CA PRO A 58 3.50 -34.87 53.47
C PRO A 58 2.45 -34.80 54.59
N ASN A 59 1.17 -34.59 54.24
CA ASN A 59 0.11 -34.43 55.23
C ASN A 59 -0.45 -35.78 55.67
N TYR A 60 -1.02 -35.79 56.88
CA TYR A 60 -1.68 -36.96 57.47
C TYR A 60 -3.08 -37.25 56.89
N PHE A 61 -3.56 -36.45 55.95
CA PHE A 61 -4.87 -36.61 55.30
C PHE A 61 -4.73 -36.64 53.78
N ALA A 62 -5.68 -37.32 53.12
CA ALA A 62 -5.77 -37.38 51.68
C ALA A 62 -6.54 -36.17 51.11
N VAL A 63 -6.15 -35.71 49.93
CA VAL A 63 -6.84 -34.63 49.21
C VAL A 63 -7.52 -35.21 47.97
N ASN A 64 -8.84 -35.05 47.89
CA ASN A 64 -9.66 -35.56 46.80
C ASN A 64 -10.06 -34.42 45.86
N PHE A 65 -9.64 -34.51 44.60
CA PHE A 65 -10.05 -33.60 43.54
C PHE A 65 -11.11 -34.28 42.68
N LYS A 66 -12.31 -33.69 42.63
CA LYS A 66 -13.37 -34.10 41.71
C LYS A 66 -12.94 -33.90 40.26
N GLN A 67 -12.26 -32.78 40.00
CA GLN A 67 -11.79 -32.41 38.68
C GLN A 67 -10.56 -31.50 38.80
N ILE A 68 -9.58 -31.71 37.93
CA ILE A 68 -8.48 -30.79 37.67
C ILE A 68 -8.63 -30.40 36.20
N LYS A 69 -9.00 -29.15 35.94
CA LYS A 69 -9.13 -28.59 34.58
C LYS A 69 -7.98 -27.62 34.33
N ALA A 70 -7.32 -27.75 33.19
CA ALA A 70 -6.27 -26.84 32.74
C ALA A 70 -6.66 -26.22 31.40
N GLU A 71 -6.48 -24.90 31.26
CA GLU A 71 -6.68 -24.14 30.03
C GLU A 71 -5.35 -23.52 29.63
N ILE A 72 -4.97 -23.63 28.36
CA ILE A 72 -3.64 -23.28 27.85
C ILE A 72 -3.78 -22.14 26.83
N PHE A 73 -2.95 -21.12 27.00
CA PHE A 73 -2.93 -19.90 26.21
C PHE A 73 -1.55 -19.70 25.58
N TYR A 74 -1.52 -19.27 24.32
CA TYR A 74 -0.28 -19.07 23.57
C TYR A 74 0.03 -17.57 23.44
N PRO A 75 1.03 -17.03 24.14
CA PRO A 75 1.36 -15.60 24.06
C PRO A 75 2.08 -15.28 22.75
N ILE A 76 1.44 -14.49 21.87
CA ILE A 76 2.01 -14.07 20.59
C ILE A 76 1.51 -12.68 20.21
N ASN A 77 2.40 -11.81 19.71
CA ASN A 77 2.09 -10.43 19.27
C ASN A 77 1.26 -9.58 20.25
N GLY A 78 1.41 -9.81 21.56
CA GLY A 78 0.65 -9.09 22.60
C GLY A 78 -0.73 -9.69 22.92
N GLU A 79 -1.17 -10.71 22.18
CA GLU A 79 -2.40 -11.46 22.44
C GLU A 79 -2.12 -12.80 23.15
N LYS A 80 -3.16 -13.38 23.76
CA LYS A 80 -3.10 -14.67 24.49
C LYS A 80 -4.27 -15.59 24.11
N PRO A 81 -4.39 -16.02 22.84
CA PRO A 81 -5.43 -16.95 22.41
C PRO A 81 -5.38 -18.27 23.19
N GLN A 82 -6.54 -18.81 23.56
CA GLN A 82 -6.66 -20.14 24.14
C GLN A 82 -6.48 -21.18 23.04
N ILE A 83 -5.47 -22.04 23.17
CA ILE A 83 -5.10 -23.03 22.16
C ILE A 83 -5.30 -24.47 22.62
N GLY A 84 -5.61 -24.69 23.90
CA GLY A 84 -5.71 -26.05 24.43
C GLY A 84 -6.44 -26.16 25.77
N GLU A 85 -6.87 -27.38 26.07
CA GLU A 85 -7.55 -27.75 27.31
C GLU A 85 -7.13 -29.16 27.76
N GLY A 86 -7.11 -29.40 29.06
CA GLY A 86 -6.89 -30.72 29.66
C GLY A 86 -7.77 -30.92 30.88
N ILE A 87 -8.29 -32.14 31.06
CA ILE A 87 -9.17 -32.48 32.19
C ILE A 87 -8.77 -33.84 32.76
N SER A 88 -8.54 -33.89 34.06
CA SER A 88 -8.44 -35.13 34.83
C SER A 88 -9.52 -35.16 35.92
N LYS A 89 -10.15 -36.32 36.12
CA LYS A 89 -11.26 -36.51 37.07
C LYS A 89 -10.84 -37.46 38.18
N ASP A 90 -11.42 -37.25 39.36
CA ASP A 90 -11.29 -38.14 40.52
C ASP A 90 -9.83 -38.45 40.91
N VAL A 91 -9.00 -37.40 40.95
CA VAL A 91 -7.59 -37.51 41.34
C VAL A 91 -7.44 -37.44 42.86
N VAL A 92 -6.74 -38.41 43.44
CA VAL A 92 -6.55 -38.52 44.89
C VAL A 92 -5.07 -38.47 45.26
N PHE A 93 -4.70 -37.52 46.13
CA PHE A 93 -3.37 -37.48 46.75
C PHE A 93 -3.45 -38.11 48.12
N HIS A 94 -2.93 -39.32 48.27
CA HIS A 94 -2.96 -40.06 49.52
C HIS A 94 -2.07 -39.41 50.59
N ALA A 95 -2.38 -39.65 51.86
CA ALA A 95 -1.61 -39.13 52.99
C ALA A 95 -0.21 -39.76 53.02
N ASN A 96 0.83 -38.96 53.27
CA ASN A 96 2.24 -39.38 53.35
C ASN A 96 2.74 -40.22 52.17
N GLN A 97 2.18 -39.98 50.98
CA GLN A 97 2.49 -40.75 49.78
C GLN A 97 2.82 -39.83 48.60
N GLN A 98 3.67 -40.34 47.72
CA GLN A 98 3.93 -39.76 46.42
C GLN A 98 2.94 -40.33 45.39
N THR A 99 2.24 -39.45 44.69
CA THR A 99 1.34 -39.78 43.58
C THR A 99 1.95 -39.30 42.28
N ASN A 100 2.17 -40.22 41.34
CA ASN A 100 2.66 -39.91 40.00
C ASN A 100 1.51 -40.14 39.02
N TRP A 101 1.23 -39.16 38.17
CA TRP A 101 0.29 -39.34 37.06
C TRP A 101 0.71 -38.48 35.86
N THR A 102 0.29 -38.91 34.67
CA THR A 102 0.43 -38.11 33.46
C THR A 102 -0.86 -37.32 33.27
N PHE A 103 -0.78 -36.00 33.32
CA PHE A 103 -1.93 -35.14 33.07
C PHE A 103 -2.13 -34.99 31.56
N PRO A 104 -3.25 -35.47 31.00
CA PRO A 104 -3.51 -35.37 29.57
C PRO A 104 -4.05 -33.98 29.24
N PHE A 105 -3.54 -33.40 28.16
CA PHE A 105 -4.09 -32.19 27.58
C PHE A 105 -4.00 -32.25 26.06
N SER A 106 -4.74 -31.38 25.38
CA SER A 106 -4.72 -31.33 23.93
C SER A 106 -4.64 -29.90 23.45
N ILE A 107 -3.80 -29.69 22.43
CA ILE A 107 -3.72 -28.43 21.70
C ILE A 107 -4.63 -28.58 20.48
N ASN A 108 -5.71 -27.80 20.47
CA ASN A 108 -6.70 -27.79 19.40
C ASN A 108 -6.53 -26.48 18.63
N TYR A 109 -5.80 -26.54 17.53
CA TYR A 109 -5.62 -25.41 16.63
C TYR A 109 -6.66 -25.46 15.52
N GLN A 110 -7.26 -24.32 15.20
CA GLN A 110 -8.16 -24.17 14.05
C GLN A 110 -7.76 -22.95 13.22
N THR A 111 -7.87 -23.04 11.89
CA THR A 111 -7.55 -21.95 10.97
C THR A 111 -8.51 -20.76 11.10
N THR A 112 -9.71 -20.98 11.63
CA THR A 112 -10.67 -19.92 11.97
C THR A 112 -10.21 -19.06 13.15
N SER A 113 -9.46 -19.64 14.09
CA SER A 113 -8.91 -18.96 15.26
C SER A 113 -7.54 -18.32 15.03
N ASP A 114 -6.86 -18.70 13.96
CA ASP A 114 -5.58 -18.11 13.51
C ASP A 114 -5.55 -18.02 11.97
N PRO A 115 -6.27 -17.03 11.38
CA PRO A 115 -6.41 -16.91 9.92
C PRO A 115 -5.09 -16.66 9.19
N GLN A 116 -4.09 -16.10 9.88
CA GLN A 116 -2.77 -15.78 9.32
C GLN A 116 -1.74 -16.90 9.56
N GLY A 117 -2.13 -17.95 10.29
CA GLY A 117 -1.28 -19.08 10.65
C GLY A 117 -0.08 -18.70 11.49
N VAL A 118 -0.15 -17.61 12.25
CA VAL A 118 0.97 -17.04 13.00
C VAL A 118 1.41 -17.98 14.14
N ILE A 119 0.45 -18.55 14.85
CA ILE A 119 0.67 -19.52 15.93
C ILE A 119 1.31 -20.78 15.37
N LEU A 120 0.79 -21.27 14.24
CA LEU A 120 1.31 -22.49 13.62
C LEU A 120 2.73 -22.29 13.04
N LYS A 121 3.00 -21.15 12.42
CA LYS A 121 4.34 -20.79 11.90
C LYS A 121 5.36 -20.65 13.03
N ASP A 122 4.98 -19.99 14.13
CA ASP A 122 5.85 -19.85 15.30
C ASP A 122 6.11 -21.20 15.98
N LEU A 123 5.08 -22.05 16.10
CA LEU A 123 5.23 -23.42 16.62
C LEU A 123 6.15 -24.25 15.73
N ALA A 124 5.97 -24.19 14.40
CA ALA A 124 6.81 -24.87 13.42
C ALA A 124 8.28 -24.47 13.52
N ALA A 125 8.55 -23.17 13.62
CA ALA A 125 9.90 -22.65 13.80
C ALA A 125 10.53 -23.17 15.11
N LYS A 126 9.78 -23.13 16.22
CA LYS A 126 10.25 -23.64 17.53
C LYS A 126 10.45 -25.15 17.55
N CYS A 127 9.72 -25.88 16.71
CA CYS A 127 9.86 -27.33 16.56
C CYS A 127 10.97 -27.75 15.57
N GLY A 128 11.69 -26.79 14.99
CA GLY A 128 12.82 -27.06 14.08
C GLY A 128 12.38 -27.47 12.67
N VAL A 129 11.15 -27.17 12.27
CA VAL A 129 10.69 -27.41 10.90
C VAL A 129 11.33 -26.37 9.96
N GLY A 130 11.81 -26.81 8.79
CA GLY A 130 12.59 -25.95 7.88
C GLY A 130 14.10 -25.90 8.17
N GLY A 131 14.61 -26.84 8.98
CA GLY A 131 16.06 -27.00 9.23
C GLY A 131 16.60 -26.19 10.42
N GLY A 132 15.73 -25.57 11.22
CA GLY A 132 16.10 -24.87 12.45
C GLY A 132 16.38 -25.83 13.62
N SER A 133 17.09 -25.35 14.65
CA SER A 133 17.24 -26.09 15.91
C SER A 133 15.98 -25.94 16.77
N LYS A 134 15.58 -27.01 17.46
CA LYS A 134 14.44 -26.96 18.39
C LYS A 134 14.67 -25.93 19.48
N SER A 135 13.65 -25.13 19.78
CA SER A 135 13.67 -24.15 20.85
C SER A 135 12.46 -24.33 21.79
N ASN A 136 12.48 -23.62 22.92
CA ASN A 136 11.45 -23.74 23.93
C ASN A 136 10.15 -23.05 23.49
N ILE A 137 9.03 -23.72 23.74
CA ILE A 137 7.69 -23.20 23.62
C ILE A 137 7.27 -22.65 24.98
N ASN A 138 6.85 -21.39 25.01
CA ASN A 138 6.32 -20.73 26.19
C ASN A 138 4.81 -20.66 26.10
N VAL A 139 4.11 -21.17 27.11
CA VAL A 139 2.65 -21.12 27.21
C VAL A 139 2.23 -20.58 28.57
N ASP A 140 1.13 -19.84 28.58
CA ASP A 140 0.44 -19.45 29.79
C ASP A 140 -0.66 -20.47 30.09
N TYR A 141 -0.94 -20.73 31.36
CA TYR A 141 -2.00 -21.68 31.73
C TYR A 141 -2.83 -21.20 32.92
N LYS A 142 -4.07 -21.69 32.99
CA LYS A 142 -4.98 -21.56 34.14
C LYS A 142 -5.44 -22.94 34.58
N ILE A 143 -5.20 -23.28 35.85
CA ILE A 143 -5.65 -24.53 36.46
C ILE A 143 -6.80 -24.23 37.42
N THR A 144 -7.92 -24.90 37.23
CA THR A 144 -9.08 -24.88 38.13
C THR A 144 -9.15 -26.22 38.88
N LEU A 145 -9.04 -26.16 40.21
CA LEU A 145 -8.97 -27.33 41.08
C LEU A 145 -10.29 -27.58 41.80
N GLY A 146 -11.08 -28.57 41.43
CA GLY A 146 -12.30 -28.94 42.14
C GLY A 146 -12.03 -29.75 43.42
N LEU A 147 -11.59 -29.09 44.49
CA LEU A 147 -11.29 -29.67 45.80
C LEU A 147 -12.56 -30.11 46.52
N ARG A 148 -12.68 -31.38 46.87
CA ARG A 148 -13.83 -31.91 47.62
C ARG A 148 -13.51 -31.95 49.11
N ILE A 149 -14.16 -31.09 49.89
CA ILE A 149 -14.09 -31.07 51.35
C ILE A 149 -15.46 -31.46 51.90
N LEU A 150 -15.57 -32.69 52.43
CA LEU A 150 -16.84 -33.29 52.85
C LEU A 150 -17.90 -33.30 51.73
N ILE A 151 -18.92 -32.43 51.82
CA ILE A 151 -20.06 -32.33 50.89
C ILE A 151 -19.88 -31.15 49.91
N ILE A 152 -18.96 -30.22 50.18
CA ILE A 152 -18.78 -28.99 49.41
C ILE A 152 -17.55 -29.12 48.50
N THR A 153 -17.67 -28.66 47.25
CA THR A 153 -16.55 -28.57 46.31
C THR A 153 -16.12 -27.11 46.18
N ILE A 154 -14.85 -26.81 46.44
CA ILE A 154 -14.25 -25.47 46.28
C ILE A 154 -13.36 -25.50 45.05
N SER A 155 -13.42 -24.46 44.21
CA SER A 155 -12.72 -24.40 42.92
C SER A 155 -11.72 -23.24 42.84
N PRO A 156 -10.60 -23.24 43.59
CA PRO A 156 -9.57 -22.23 43.40
C PRO A 156 -8.94 -22.33 42.00
N VAL A 157 -8.53 -21.17 41.49
CA VAL A 157 -7.88 -21.02 40.18
C VAL A 157 -6.45 -20.55 40.40
N VAL A 158 -5.50 -21.20 39.72
CA VAL A 158 -4.08 -20.86 39.72
C VAL A 158 -3.65 -20.55 38.29
N ALA A 159 -2.98 -19.42 38.07
CA ALA A 159 -2.47 -19.02 36.76
C ALA A 159 -0.96 -18.82 36.82
N ASN A 160 -0.24 -19.38 35.83
CA ASN A 160 1.21 -19.23 35.71
C ASN A 160 1.65 -19.52 34.25
N SER A 161 2.95 -19.48 33.97
CA SER A 161 3.53 -19.85 32.68
C SER A 161 4.40 -21.09 32.78
N LEU A 162 4.56 -21.79 31.65
CA LEU A 162 5.41 -22.96 31.50
C LEU A 162 6.24 -22.83 30.22
N SER A 163 7.52 -23.23 30.29
CA SER A 163 8.42 -23.29 29.16
C SER A 163 8.93 -24.72 29.00
N PHE A 164 8.78 -25.31 27.81
CA PHE A 164 9.24 -26.66 27.52
C PHE A 164 9.74 -26.79 26.08
N MET A 165 10.68 -27.71 25.83
CA MET A 165 11.21 -27.98 24.50
C MET A 165 10.14 -28.62 23.61
N CYS A 166 10.09 -28.26 22.31
CA CYS A 166 9.07 -28.82 21.43
C CYS A 166 9.10 -30.36 21.34
N PRO A 167 7.99 -31.05 21.71
CA PRO A 167 7.92 -32.51 21.74
C PRO A 167 7.67 -33.13 20.35
N LEU A 168 7.37 -32.33 19.34
CA LEU A 168 7.04 -32.79 17.98
C LEU A 168 8.30 -32.95 17.13
N SER A 169 8.31 -33.91 16.21
CA SER A 169 9.38 -34.03 15.22
C SER A 169 9.08 -33.19 13.96
N PRO A 170 10.09 -32.78 13.18
CA PRO A 170 9.85 -32.07 11.93
C PRO A 170 8.92 -32.82 10.96
N SER A 171 9.05 -34.15 10.89
CA SER A 171 8.19 -35.02 10.08
C SER A 171 6.73 -35.05 10.51
N ASP A 172 6.43 -34.72 11.77
CA ASP A 172 5.06 -34.66 12.28
C ASP A 172 4.33 -33.38 11.85
N LEU A 173 5.07 -32.28 11.63
CA LEU A 173 4.53 -30.97 11.24
C LEU A 173 4.66 -30.68 9.74
N GLU A 174 5.57 -31.33 9.04
CA GLU A 174 5.85 -31.09 7.62
C GLU A 174 4.63 -31.34 6.71
N PRO A 175 3.80 -32.38 6.89
CA PRO A 175 2.56 -32.56 6.11
C PRO A 175 1.52 -31.46 6.38
N LEU A 176 1.53 -30.88 7.57
CA LEU A 176 0.58 -29.83 7.99
C LEU A 176 0.98 -28.45 7.48
N LEU A 177 2.29 -28.15 7.50
CA LEU A 177 2.83 -26.98 6.84
C LEU A 177 2.68 -27.07 5.32
N LYS A 178 2.65 -28.29 4.76
CA LYS A 178 2.32 -28.50 3.35
C LYS A 178 0.82 -28.27 3.09
N ALA A 179 -0.06 -28.72 3.96
CA ALA A 179 -1.51 -28.46 3.85
C ALA A 179 -1.90 -26.98 4.10
N ILE A 180 -1.09 -26.24 4.86
CA ILE A 180 -1.32 -24.83 5.23
C ILE A 180 -0.37 -23.88 4.46
N GLY A 181 0.57 -24.43 3.69
CA GLY A 181 1.61 -23.72 2.95
C GLY A 181 1.77 -24.11 1.48
N GLU A 182 0.98 -25.04 0.94
CA GLU A 182 0.77 -25.17 -0.51
C GLU A 182 -0.28 -24.16 -0.96
N HIS A 183 0.11 -22.89 -1.14
CA HIS A 183 -0.88 -21.85 -1.41
C HIS A 183 -1.24 -21.66 -2.90
N LEU A 184 -0.60 -22.35 -3.85
CA LEU A 184 -1.04 -22.37 -5.26
C LEU A 184 -0.68 -23.68 -5.95
N THR A 185 -1.69 -24.38 -6.45
CA THR A 185 -1.45 -25.51 -7.37
C THR A 185 -0.84 -24.99 -8.68
N PRO A 186 -0.16 -25.85 -9.48
CA PRO A 186 0.27 -25.46 -10.82
C PRO A 186 -0.88 -24.91 -11.69
N GLN A 187 -2.11 -25.39 -11.44
CA GLN A 187 -3.31 -24.91 -12.11
C GLN A 187 -3.72 -23.51 -11.66
N ASP A 188 -3.54 -23.16 -10.39
CA ASP A 188 -3.80 -21.81 -9.89
C ASP A 188 -2.78 -20.81 -10.48
N LYS A 189 -1.51 -21.20 -10.56
CA LYS A 189 -0.46 -20.38 -11.20
C LYS A 189 -0.75 -20.15 -12.69
N ALA A 190 -1.17 -21.20 -13.41
CA ALA A 190 -1.58 -21.09 -14.80
C ALA A 190 -2.80 -20.16 -14.95
N THR A 191 -3.79 -20.29 -14.07
CA THR A 191 -4.98 -19.42 -14.05
C THR A 191 -4.61 -17.95 -13.84
N VAL A 192 -3.71 -17.66 -12.89
CA VAL A 192 -3.21 -16.29 -12.65
C VAL A 192 -2.49 -15.75 -13.87
N PHE A 193 -1.62 -16.56 -14.50
CA PHE A 193 -0.94 -16.17 -15.72
C PHE A 193 -1.91 -15.85 -16.86
N ASP A 194 -2.94 -16.67 -17.07
CA ASP A 194 -3.93 -16.43 -18.12
C ASP A 194 -4.73 -15.14 -17.88
N HIS A 195 -5.13 -14.87 -16.64
CA HIS A 195 -5.77 -13.60 -16.27
C HIS A 195 -4.84 -12.40 -16.51
N LEU A 196 -3.58 -12.51 -16.10
CA LEU A 196 -2.55 -11.48 -16.32
C LEU A 196 -2.36 -11.23 -17.82
N ARG A 197 -2.19 -12.29 -18.62
CA ARG A 197 -1.98 -12.20 -20.06
C ARG A 197 -3.17 -11.55 -20.78
N CYS A 198 -4.39 -12.00 -20.52
CA CYS A 198 -5.60 -11.46 -21.15
C CYS A 198 -5.81 -9.98 -20.78
N ARG A 199 -5.65 -9.62 -19.51
CA ARG A 199 -5.77 -8.22 -19.08
C ARG A 199 -4.63 -7.35 -19.59
N LEU A 200 -3.39 -7.87 -19.65
CA LEU A 200 -2.25 -7.14 -20.19
C LEU A 200 -2.45 -6.84 -21.67
N ALA A 201 -2.96 -7.80 -22.45
CA ALA A 201 -3.36 -7.58 -23.84
C ALA A 201 -4.46 -6.50 -23.95
N SER A 202 -5.48 -6.55 -23.09
CA SER A 202 -6.54 -5.53 -23.06
C SER A 202 -6.00 -4.14 -22.72
N TYR A 203 -5.12 -4.03 -21.73
CA TYR A 203 -4.50 -2.78 -21.31
C TYR A 203 -3.59 -2.21 -22.40
N ARG A 204 -2.73 -3.03 -23.00
CA ARG A 204 -1.90 -2.71 -24.18
C ARG A 204 -2.74 -2.13 -25.32
N ASN A 205 -3.82 -2.83 -25.69
CA ASN A 205 -4.71 -2.40 -26.78
C ASN A 205 -5.38 -1.05 -26.45
N THR A 206 -5.79 -0.85 -25.19
CA THR A 206 -6.36 0.42 -24.72
C THR A 206 -5.38 1.58 -24.87
N LEU A 207 -4.12 1.39 -24.49
CA LEU A 207 -3.08 2.40 -24.69
C LEU A 207 -2.84 2.69 -26.18
N GLY A 208 -2.85 1.65 -27.03
CA GLY A 208 -2.78 1.81 -28.49
C GLY A 208 -3.92 2.65 -29.07
N PHE A 209 -5.14 2.51 -28.53
CA PHE A 209 -6.27 3.37 -28.92
C PHE A 209 -6.09 4.82 -28.51
N TYR A 210 -5.45 5.11 -27.36
CA TYR A 210 -5.13 6.50 -26.99
C TYR A 210 -4.12 7.12 -27.95
N ALA A 211 -3.10 6.37 -28.37
CA ALA A 211 -2.14 6.82 -29.37
C ALA A 211 -2.79 7.07 -30.73
N LEU A 212 -3.71 6.20 -31.14
CA LEU A 212 -4.50 6.39 -32.36
C LEU A 212 -5.40 7.63 -32.28
N THR A 213 -6.02 7.86 -31.11
CA THR A 213 -6.88 9.02 -30.87
C THR A 213 -6.08 10.32 -30.95
N GLU A 214 -4.89 10.38 -30.34
CA GLU A 214 -3.98 11.52 -30.51
C GLU A 214 -3.61 11.70 -31.98
N TYR A 215 -3.21 10.63 -32.69
CA TYR A 215 -2.87 10.71 -34.11
C TYR A 215 -4.00 11.31 -34.95
N SER A 216 -5.25 10.90 -34.71
CA SER A 216 -6.43 11.40 -35.45
C SER A 216 -6.79 12.85 -35.13
N LEU A 217 -6.50 13.32 -33.92
CA LEU A 217 -6.84 14.66 -33.46
C LEU A 217 -5.65 15.64 -33.50
N SER A 218 -4.45 15.14 -33.82
CA SER A 218 -3.22 15.93 -33.79
C SER A 218 -3.21 17.04 -34.84
N SER A 219 -2.70 18.20 -34.44
CA SER A 219 -2.42 19.31 -35.36
C SER A 219 -1.04 19.19 -36.03
N LEU A 220 -0.26 18.15 -35.72
CA LEU A 220 1.07 17.94 -36.29
C LEU A 220 1.01 17.45 -37.74
N PRO A 221 2.08 17.61 -38.52
CA PRO A 221 2.20 16.97 -39.83
C PRO A 221 1.98 15.46 -39.74
N ILE A 222 1.26 14.88 -40.69
CA ILE A 222 0.86 13.45 -40.70
C ILE A 222 2.04 12.50 -40.43
N LYS A 223 3.22 12.80 -41.01
CA LYS A 223 4.42 11.99 -40.80
C LYS A 223 4.93 12.03 -39.35
N GLU A 224 4.92 13.19 -38.73
CA GLU A 224 5.36 13.36 -37.33
C GLU A 224 4.35 12.74 -36.36
N ALA A 225 3.05 12.94 -36.60
CA ALA A 225 2.01 12.30 -35.82
C ALA A 225 2.07 10.77 -35.92
N ALA A 226 2.29 10.22 -37.12
CA ALA A 226 2.45 8.78 -37.34
C ALA A 226 3.70 8.24 -36.63
N ALA A 227 4.85 8.92 -36.78
CA ALA A 227 6.09 8.52 -36.13
C ALA A 227 5.95 8.47 -34.60
N ARG A 228 5.28 9.46 -34.00
CA ARG A 228 5.01 9.48 -32.55
C ARG A 228 4.13 8.32 -32.12
N ARG A 229 3.04 8.05 -32.85
CA ARG A 229 2.15 6.90 -32.58
C ARG A 229 2.93 5.60 -32.64
N ASP A 230 3.73 5.40 -33.69
CA ASP A 230 4.47 4.16 -33.90
C ASP A 230 5.55 3.95 -32.84
N GLN A 231 6.29 5.00 -32.47
CA GLN A 231 7.25 4.97 -31.37
C GLN A 231 6.58 4.64 -30.04
N PHE A 232 5.42 5.25 -29.74
CA PHE A 232 4.70 4.96 -28.50
C PHE A 232 4.19 3.51 -28.46
N ASN A 233 3.70 2.98 -29.58
CA ASN A 233 3.27 1.59 -29.67
C ASN A 233 4.44 0.62 -29.48
N GLU A 234 5.60 0.89 -30.08
CA GLU A 234 6.82 0.09 -29.87
C GLU A 234 7.22 0.04 -28.38
N GLU A 235 7.20 1.18 -27.69
CA GLU A 235 7.48 1.26 -26.25
C GLU A 235 6.48 0.46 -25.40
N ILE A 236 5.22 0.35 -25.84
CA ILE A 236 4.21 -0.46 -25.19
C ILE A 236 4.47 -1.95 -25.41
N GLU A 237 4.82 -2.37 -26.64
CA GLU A 237 5.13 -3.77 -26.93
C GLU A 237 6.31 -4.25 -26.08
N VAL A 238 7.40 -3.50 -26.07
CA VAL A 238 8.62 -3.84 -25.33
C VAL A 238 8.32 -3.98 -23.83
N TRP A 239 7.55 -3.03 -23.28
CA TRP A 239 7.14 -3.08 -21.87
C TRP A 239 6.24 -4.28 -21.56
N ALA A 240 5.21 -4.52 -22.38
CA ALA A 240 4.23 -5.57 -22.15
C ALA A 240 4.89 -6.96 -22.28
N ASP A 241 5.76 -7.16 -23.26
CA ASP A 241 6.49 -8.40 -23.44
C ASP A 241 7.44 -8.68 -22.25
N ALA A 242 8.17 -7.67 -21.78
CA ALA A 242 9.05 -7.78 -20.62
C ALA A 242 8.28 -8.13 -19.34
N LEU A 243 7.08 -7.55 -19.13
CA LEU A 243 6.25 -7.88 -17.98
C LEU A 243 5.64 -9.28 -18.08
N LEU A 244 5.18 -9.68 -19.28
CA LEU A 244 4.66 -11.02 -19.52
C LEU A 244 5.73 -12.10 -19.31
N GLU A 245 6.97 -11.83 -19.71
CA GLU A 245 8.11 -12.72 -19.45
C GLU A 245 8.28 -12.97 -17.95
N LYS A 246 8.17 -11.93 -17.10
CA LYS A 246 8.32 -12.10 -15.64
C LYS A 246 7.13 -12.83 -15.04
N ALA A 247 5.92 -12.58 -15.54
CA ALA A 247 4.73 -13.35 -15.18
C ALA A 247 4.88 -14.83 -15.56
N TRP A 248 5.42 -15.13 -16.74
CA TRP A 248 5.66 -16.49 -17.21
C TRP A 248 6.67 -17.22 -16.32
N ILE A 249 7.81 -16.59 -16.02
CA ILE A 249 8.85 -17.14 -15.13
C ILE A 249 8.27 -17.46 -13.75
N MET A 250 7.37 -16.62 -13.23
CA MET A 250 6.76 -16.83 -11.92
C MET A 250 5.69 -17.92 -11.89
N CYS A 251 4.95 -18.10 -13.00
CA CYS A 251 3.81 -18.99 -13.04
C CYS A 251 4.12 -20.37 -13.65
N HIS A 252 5.21 -20.52 -14.40
CA HIS A 252 5.57 -21.74 -15.12
C HIS A 252 7.01 -22.19 -14.86
N ASP A 253 7.20 -23.51 -14.73
CA ASP A 253 8.52 -24.12 -14.47
C ASP A 253 9.39 -24.23 -15.74
N SER A 254 9.70 -23.12 -16.44
CA SER A 254 10.70 -23.02 -17.54
C SER A 254 10.65 -24.04 -18.70
N LYS A 255 9.72 -25.01 -18.70
CA LYS A 255 9.57 -26.09 -19.67
C LYS A 255 8.33 -25.82 -20.51
N GLY A 256 8.43 -24.87 -21.42
CA GLY A 256 7.39 -24.53 -22.38
C GLY A 256 7.71 -23.25 -23.13
N ASP A 257 7.19 -23.13 -24.34
CA ASP A 257 7.28 -21.90 -25.12
C ASP A 257 6.35 -20.86 -24.50
N ARG A 258 6.91 -19.68 -24.20
CA ARG A 258 6.14 -18.56 -23.67
C ARG A 258 5.17 -18.05 -24.74
N PRO A 259 3.89 -17.84 -24.42
CA PRO A 259 2.95 -17.17 -25.32
C PRO A 259 3.41 -15.75 -25.64
N THR A 260 3.29 -15.34 -26.90
CA THR A 260 3.53 -13.96 -27.34
C THR A 260 2.27 -13.10 -27.18
N LEU A 261 2.45 -11.80 -26.98
CA LEU A 261 1.37 -10.83 -27.13
C LEU A 261 1.37 -10.34 -28.58
N ASP A 262 0.24 -10.46 -29.25
CA ASP A 262 -0.01 -9.95 -30.59
C ASP A 262 -1.37 -9.24 -30.64
N GLU A 263 -1.72 -8.68 -31.79
CA GLU A 263 -3.00 -8.00 -32.01
C GLU A 263 -4.22 -8.92 -31.82
N TYR A 264 -4.06 -10.22 -32.01
CA TYR A 264 -5.12 -11.23 -31.95
C TYR A 264 -5.21 -11.93 -30.59
N THR A 265 -4.38 -11.52 -29.64
CA THR A 265 -4.31 -12.12 -28.32
C THR A 265 -5.64 -11.94 -27.60
N ASP A 266 -6.19 -13.04 -27.09
CA ASP A 266 -7.48 -13.02 -26.39
C ASP A 266 -7.42 -12.09 -25.17
N THR A 267 -8.43 -11.23 -25.05
CA THR A 267 -8.61 -10.25 -23.97
C THR A 267 -9.75 -10.66 -23.03
N ARG A 268 -10.46 -11.76 -23.33
CA ARG A 268 -11.61 -12.21 -22.56
C ARG A 268 -11.17 -12.87 -21.26
N THR A 269 -11.73 -12.37 -20.16
CA THR A 269 -11.51 -12.92 -18.80
C THR A 269 -12.71 -13.70 -18.28
N ALA A 270 -13.90 -13.52 -18.88
CA ALA A 270 -15.15 -14.11 -18.38
C ALA A 270 -15.20 -15.65 -18.47
N ALA A 271 -14.45 -16.25 -19.40
CA ALA A 271 -14.37 -17.70 -19.57
C ALA A 271 -13.26 -18.35 -18.73
N LEU A 272 -12.41 -17.55 -18.07
CA LEU A 272 -11.32 -18.07 -17.26
C LEU A 272 -11.82 -18.54 -15.89
N PRO A 273 -11.19 -19.58 -15.29
CA PRO A 273 -11.45 -19.96 -13.91
C PRO A 273 -11.23 -18.78 -12.96
N ARG A 274 -11.89 -18.80 -11.79
CA ARG A 274 -11.70 -17.73 -10.80
C ARG A 274 -10.25 -17.73 -10.29
N PRO A 275 -9.63 -16.54 -10.13
CA PRO A 275 -8.30 -16.45 -9.55
C PRO A 275 -8.29 -16.97 -8.10
N PRO A 276 -7.11 -17.36 -7.59
CA PRO A 276 -6.91 -17.80 -6.22
C PRO A 276 -7.25 -16.69 -5.20
N PRO A 277 -7.30 -17.00 -3.88
CA PRO A 277 -7.53 -16.02 -2.82
C PRO A 277 -6.65 -14.77 -2.95
N SER A 278 -7.17 -13.63 -2.50
CA SER A 278 -6.54 -12.31 -2.72
C SER A 278 -5.11 -12.22 -2.19
N GLN A 279 -4.80 -12.93 -1.10
CA GLN A 279 -3.46 -12.95 -0.52
C GLN A 279 -2.43 -13.61 -1.43
N ASP A 280 -2.78 -14.76 -2.00
CA ASP A 280 -1.91 -15.54 -2.90
C ASP A 280 -1.65 -14.79 -4.21
N LEU A 281 -2.71 -14.14 -4.73
CA LEU A 281 -2.61 -13.27 -5.88
C LEU A 281 -1.68 -12.07 -5.61
N THR A 282 -1.88 -11.33 -4.51
CA THR A 282 -1.00 -10.20 -4.13
C THR A 282 0.46 -10.62 -4.07
N GLN A 283 0.75 -11.81 -3.55
CA GLN A 283 2.11 -12.27 -3.37
C GLN A 283 2.78 -12.70 -4.69
N ILE A 284 2.04 -13.29 -5.64
CA ILE A 284 2.52 -13.47 -7.03
C ILE A 284 2.78 -12.11 -7.68
N LEU A 285 1.86 -11.15 -7.55
CA LEU A 285 1.99 -9.83 -8.17
C LEU A 285 3.22 -9.09 -7.64
N ASN A 286 3.46 -9.13 -6.33
CA ASN A 286 4.65 -8.55 -5.70
C ASN A 286 5.94 -9.22 -6.19
N SER A 287 5.91 -10.53 -6.42
CA SER A 287 7.02 -11.29 -7.00
C SER A 287 7.35 -10.86 -8.43
N ILE A 288 6.31 -10.75 -9.27
CA ILE A 288 6.43 -10.28 -10.65
C ILE A 288 6.98 -8.84 -10.67
N LEU A 289 6.42 -7.97 -9.83
CA LEU A 289 6.86 -6.60 -9.68
C LEU A 289 8.33 -6.53 -9.26
N PHE A 290 8.73 -7.28 -8.22
CA PHE A 290 10.11 -7.31 -7.74
C PHE A 290 11.10 -7.75 -8.83
N LEU A 291 10.79 -8.82 -9.57
CA LEU A 291 11.59 -9.27 -10.71
C LEU A 291 11.68 -8.20 -11.81
N HIS A 292 10.55 -7.57 -12.14
CA HIS A 292 10.51 -6.53 -13.15
C HIS A 292 11.35 -5.33 -12.74
N LEU A 293 11.24 -4.85 -11.50
CA LEU A 293 12.03 -3.73 -10.96
C LEU A 293 13.54 -4.03 -10.96
N THR A 294 13.92 -5.22 -10.50
CA THR A 294 15.34 -5.57 -10.38
C THR A 294 16.02 -5.80 -11.72
N THR A 295 15.28 -6.26 -12.73
CA THR A 295 15.80 -6.47 -14.10
C THR A 295 15.78 -5.21 -14.95
N SER A 296 14.68 -4.44 -14.93
CA SER A 296 14.54 -3.21 -15.72
C SER A 296 15.24 -2.00 -15.09
N LYS A 297 15.49 -2.03 -13.77
CA LYS A 297 15.98 -0.88 -12.97
C LYS A 297 15.06 0.35 -13.08
N GLN A 298 13.80 0.14 -13.40
CA GLN A 298 12.81 1.20 -13.62
C GLN A 298 11.48 0.77 -13.01
N TYR A 299 10.75 1.69 -12.38
CA TYR A 299 9.37 1.44 -12.02
C TYR A 299 8.44 2.20 -12.94
N SER A 300 8.11 1.59 -14.08
CA SER A 300 7.20 2.22 -15.04
C SER A 300 5.82 2.45 -14.43
N ALA A 301 5.27 3.64 -14.63
CA ALA A 301 3.89 3.97 -14.29
C ALA A 301 2.88 3.01 -14.91
N ARG A 302 3.19 2.45 -16.10
CA ARG A 302 2.39 1.40 -16.75
C ARG A 302 2.34 0.13 -15.93
N THR A 303 3.48 -0.31 -15.38
CA THR A 303 3.55 -1.50 -14.52
C THR A 303 2.71 -1.32 -13.26
N ARG A 304 2.84 -0.16 -12.59
CA ARG A 304 2.07 0.13 -11.37
C ARG A 304 0.57 0.20 -11.64
N ALA A 305 0.16 0.97 -12.64
CA ALA A 305 -1.24 1.11 -13.04
C ALA A 305 -1.85 -0.27 -13.36
N PHE A 306 -1.19 -1.06 -14.22
CA PHE A 306 -1.68 -2.38 -14.61
C PHE A 306 -1.78 -3.37 -13.44
N LEU A 307 -0.72 -3.53 -12.65
CA LEU A 307 -0.72 -4.51 -11.55
C LEU A 307 -1.70 -4.13 -10.43
N SER A 308 -1.92 -2.83 -10.22
CA SER A 308 -2.89 -2.33 -9.22
C SER A 308 -4.35 -2.67 -9.55
N GLU A 309 -4.67 -3.02 -10.80
CA GLU A 309 -6.02 -3.46 -11.18
C GLU A 309 -6.41 -4.83 -10.58
N PHE A 310 -5.41 -5.65 -10.21
CA PHE A 310 -5.64 -6.98 -9.65
C PHE A 310 -5.81 -6.98 -8.13
N GLY A 311 -5.26 -5.96 -7.46
CA GLY A 311 -5.30 -5.85 -6.00
C GLY A 311 -4.22 -4.90 -5.47
N GLY A 312 -4.18 -4.76 -4.14
CA GLY A 312 -3.13 -4.00 -3.47
C GLY A 312 -1.75 -4.63 -3.68
N LEU A 313 -0.77 -3.79 -3.98
CA LEU A 313 0.65 -4.15 -4.04
C LEU A 313 1.30 -3.84 -2.69
N ASP A 314 2.14 -4.75 -2.21
CA ASP A 314 2.94 -4.54 -1.00
C ASP A 314 4.28 -3.89 -1.39
N GLU A 315 4.19 -2.61 -1.76
CA GLU A 315 5.36 -1.83 -2.17
C GLU A 315 6.32 -1.61 -0.99
N GLU A 316 5.83 -1.55 0.24
CA GLU A 316 6.64 -1.35 1.45
C GLU A 316 7.62 -2.51 1.67
N THR A 317 7.14 -3.75 1.55
CA THR A 317 7.99 -4.95 1.63
C THR A 317 9.02 -4.96 0.48
N ILE A 318 8.66 -4.51 -0.71
CA ILE A 318 9.58 -4.41 -1.85
C ILE A 318 10.67 -3.36 -1.59
N VAL A 319 10.32 -2.17 -1.11
CA VAL A 319 11.28 -1.10 -0.82
C VAL A 319 12.24 -1.50 0.28
N SER A 320 11.71 -2.04 1.39
CA SER A 320 12.54 -2.50 2.52
C SER A 320 13.53 -3.58 2.09
N THR A 321 13.11 -4.49 1.21
CA THR A 321 13.96 -5.54 0.62
C THR A 321 15.05 -4.95 -0.29
N LEU A 322 14.70 -4.00 -1.16
CA LEU A 322 15.67 -3.36 -2.06
C LEU A 322 16.72 -2.53 -1.30
N LYS A 323 16.33 -1.86 -0.21
CA LYS A 323 17.23 -1.02 0.60
C LYS A 323 18.18 -1.82 1.50
N ASN A 324 17.78 -3.00 1.95
CA ASN A 324 18.55 -3.83 2.88
C ASN A 324 18.93 -5.21 2.30
N PRO A 325 19.60 -5.28 1.13
CA PRO A 325 19.86 -6.52 0.41
C PRO A 325 20.78 -7.47 1.18
N GLN A 326 21.69 -6.93 2.00
CA GLN A 326 22.74 -7.68 2.68
C GLN A 326 22.17 -8.71 3.66
N SER A 327 21.12 -8.34 4.40
CA SER A 327 20.42 -9.25 5.32
C SER A 327 19.80 -10.45 4.61
N ALA A 328 19.31 -10.26 3.38
CA ALA A 328 18.68 -11.30 2.59
C ALA A 328 19.69 -12.19 1.83
N ILE A 329 20.84 -11.62 1.46
CA ILE A 329 21.91 -12.36 0.78
C ILE A 329 22.71 -13.21 1.78
N ASP A 330 23.03 -12.66 2.96
CA ASP A 330 23.87 -13.34 3.96
C ASP A 330 23.18 -14.61 4.51
N GLU A 331 21.89 -14.51 4.87
CA GLU A 331 21.13 -15.65 5.41
C GLU A 331 20.87 -16.74 4.34
N ALA A 332 20.77 -16.35 3.07
CA ALA A 332 20.66 -17.28 1.95
C ALA A 332 21.97 -17.99 1.61
N GLN A 333 23.10 -17.30 1.69
CA GLN A 333 24.42 -17.89 1.52
C GLN A 333 24.76 -18.85 2.65
N GLU A 334 24.35 -18.55 3.89
CA GLU A 334 24.54 -19.42 5.04
C GLU A 334 23.80 -20.77 4.86
N LYS A 335 22.54 -20.74 4.41
CA LYS A 335 21.73 -21.95 4.20
C LYS A 335 22.13 -22.73 2.93
N ALA A 336 22.55 -22.04 1.88
CA ALA A 336 23.14 -22.69 0.70
C ALA A 336 24.44 -23.43 1.04
N LYS A 337 25.30 -22.86 1.90
CA LYS A 337 26.53 -23.53 2.39
C LYS A 337 26.22 -24.77 3.21
N VAL A 338 25.20 -24.72 4.08
CA VAL A 338 24.74 -25.87 4.88
C VAL A 338 24.26 -27.01 3.97
N ALA A 339 23.38 -26.71 3.00
CA ALA A 339 22.87 -27.70 2.04
C ALA A 339 23.97 -28.30 1.14
N THR A 340 24.94 -27.49 0.73
CA THR A 340 26.10 -27.93 -0.07
C THR A 340 27.03 -28.83 0.76
N SER A 341 27.20 -28.55 2.05
CA SER A 341 28.07 -29.33 2.95
C SER A 341 27.51 -30.73 3.28
N ASP A 342 26.19 -30.88 3.36
CA ASP A 342 25.52 -32.16 3.58
C ASP A 342 25.55 -33.06 2.34
N HIS A 343 25.50 -32.49 1.13
CA HIS A 343 25.73 -33.23 -0.11
C HIS A 343 27.21 -33.59 -0.33
N ALA A 344 28.15 -32.72 0.07
CA ALA A 344 29.58 -33.02 0.05
C ALA A 344 29.96 -34.19 0.98
N LYS A 345 29.17 -34.45 2.03
CA LYS A 345 29.31 -35.64 2.89
C LYS A 345 28.73 -36.92 2.28
N ARG A 346 27.72 -36.83 1.41
CA ARG A 346 27.09 -37.98 0.72
C ARG A 346 27.80 -38.40 -0.58
N GLY A 347 28.60 -37.53 -1.22
CA GLY A 347 29.21 -37.76 -2.52
C GLY A 347 30.69 -38.19 -2.52
N LYS A 348 31.14 -39.09 -1.63
CA LYS A 348 32.54 -39.56 -1.61
C LYS A 348 32.99 -40.38 -2.84
N VAL A 349 32.16 -40.56 -3.88
CA VAL A 349 32.45 -41.45 -5.02
C VAL A 349 32.55 -40.72 -6.38
N LEU A 350 32.22 -39.44 -6.51
CA LEU A 350 32.22 -38.76 -7.82
C LEU A 350 33.09 -37.49 -7.86
N ARG A 351 34.39 -37.64 -7.63
CA ARG A 351 35.40 -36.62 -7.95
C ARG A 351 36.46 -37.22 -8.86
N ALA A 352 36.23 -37.16 -10.18
CA ALA A 352 37.31 -37.37 -11.16
C ALA A 352 37.05 -36.82 -12.57
N VAL A 353 35.89 -36.21 -12.89
CA VAL A 353 35.62 -35.79 -14.27
C VAL A 353 35.00 -34.40 -14.30
N GLY A 354 35.65 -33.47 -14.99
CA GLY A 354 35.02 -32.21 -15.38
C GLY A 354 35.82 -30.93 -15.12
N MET A 355 37.14 -30.93 -15.31
CA MET A 355 37.87 -29.67 -15.56
C MET A 355 37.88 -29.42 -17.08
N GLY A 356 37.10 -28.46 -17.56
CA GLY A 356 37.24 -28.00 -18.95
C GLY A 356 36.09 -27.16 -19.49
N LEU A 357 36.42 -25.89 -19.78
CA LEU A 357 35.81 -24.95 -20.73
C LEU A 357 34.57 -24.15 -20.31
N GLY A 358 34.74 -22.81 -20.28
CA GLY A 358 33.67 -21.84 -20.54
C GLY A 358 33.41 -20.79 -19.45
N ALA A 359 34.36 -19.87 -19.21
CA ALA A 359 34.09 -18.66 -18.42
C ALA A 359 34.08 -17.44 -19.34
N VAL A 360 32.89 -17.00 -19.76
CA VAL A 360 32.69 -15.66 -20.34
C VAL A 360 31.37 -15.08 -19.82
N ALA A 361 31.49 -13.96 -19.10
CA ALA A 361 30.47 -12.99 -18.65
C ALA A 361 29.45 -13.39 -17.54
N GLY A 362 29.72 -12.93 -16.29
CA GLY A 362 28.75 -12.76 -15.18
C GLY A 362 28.53 -13.96 -14.23
N GLY A 363 28.95 -13.87 -12.96
CA GLY A 363 28.97 -14.96 -11.95
C GLY A 363 27.61 -15.61 -11.63
N VAL A 364 27.50 -16.86 -11.16
CA VAL A 364 28.27 -17.64 -10.16
C VAL A 364 28.69 -19.00 -10.71
N LEU A 365 29.93 -19.39 -10.45
CA LEU A 365 30.56 -20.62 -10.96
C LEU A 365 30.45 -21.76 -9.92
N VAL A 366 29.46 -22.63 -10.05
CA VAL A 366 29.50 -24.00 -9.47
C VAL A 366 28.81 -24.96 -10.44
N GLY A 367 29.62 -25.70 -11.21
CA GLY A 367 29.15 -26.78 -12.06
C GLY A 367 28.68 -27.98 -11.22
N VAL A 368 27.39 -28.29 -11.26
CA VAL A 368 26.79 -29.54 -11.76
C VAL A 368 25.31 -29.22 -12.02
N THR A 369 24.85 -29.45 -13.24
CA THR A 369 23.52 -29.13 -13.79
C THR A 369 22.37 -30.00 -13.26
N GLY A 370 22.33 -30.32 -11.97
CA GLY A 370 21.32 -31.24 -11.43
C GLY A 370 20.98 -31.02 -9.97
N GLY A 371 19.91 -30.24 -9.73
CA GLY A 371 19.09 -30.26 -8.51
C GLY A 371 19.74 -29.68 -7.26
N LEU A 372 19.31 -28.49 -6.84
CA LEU A 372 19.24 -28.02 -5.45
C LEU A 372 18.66 -26.60 -5.45
N ALA A 373 17.38 -26.49 -5.11
CA ALA A 373 16.75 -25.21 -4.81
C ALA A 373 17.36 -24.70 -3.49
N ALA A 374 18.18 -23.64 -3.55
CA ALA A 374 18.60 -22.94 -2.35
C ALA A 374 17.41 -22.10 -1.86
N PRO A 375 16.90 -22.31 -0.64
CA PRO A 375 15.91 -21.40 -0.06
C PRO A 375 16.62 -20.11 0.35
N LEU A 376 16.32 -19.02 -0.34
CA LEU A 376 16.77 -17.67 0.01
C LEU A 376 15.95 -17.23 1.24
N VAL A 377 16.44 -17.48 2.45
CA VAL A 377 15.77 -17.00 3.67
C VAL A 377 16.38 -15.65 4.02
N GLY A 378 15.55 -14.62 4.03
CA GLY A 378 15.82 -13.27 4.51
C GLY A 378 14.48 -12.63 4.87
N ALA A 379 14.42 -11.81 5.92
CA ALA A 379 13.16 -11.29 6.48
C ALA A 379 12.24 -10.59 5.44
N GLY A 380 12.80 -9.94 4.41
CA GLY A 380 12.03 -9.31 3.32
C GLY A 380 11.86 -10.17 2.06
N VAL A 381 12.77 -11.10 1.76
CA VAL A 381 12.66 -11.94 0.54
C VAL A 381 11.80 -13.18 0.76
N THR A 382 11.72 -13.68 1.99
CA THR A 382 10.81 -14.78 2.34
C THR A 382 9.34 -14.40 2.14
N THR A 383 8.96 -13.18 2.49
CA THR A 383 7.59 -12.68 2.35
C THR A 383 7.22 -12.42 0.89
N ILE A 384 8.15 -11.98 0.04
CA ILE A 384 7.84 -11.77 -1.39
C ILE A 384 7.83 -13.12 -2.13
N LEU A 385 8.80 -14.01 -1.90
CA LEU A 385 9.11 -15.12 -2.83
C LEU A 385 9.39 -16.48 -2.18
N GLY A 386 9.56 -16.56 -0.85
CA GLY A 386 9.98 -17.78 -0.15
C GLY A 386 8.95 -18.92 -0.14
N TRP A 387 7.72 -18.66 -0.57
CA TRP A 387 6.58 -19.58 -0.49
C TRP A 387 6.23 -20.28 -1.81
N LEU A 388 6.66 -19.76 -2.98
CA LEU A 388 6.17 -20.26 -4.28
C LEU A 388 6.82 -21.57 -4.76
N GLY A 389 7.87 -22.05 -4.09
CA GLY A 389 8.55 -23.31 -4.44
C GLY A 389 9.12 -23.35 -5.87
N VAL A 390 9.32 -22.19 -6.51
CA VAL A 390 9.66 -22.07 -7.95
C VAL A 390 11.09 -22.53 -8.23
N GLY A 391 11.28 -23.21 -9.36
CA GLY A 391 12.56 -23.76 -9.81
C GLY A 391 13.71 -22.75 -9.99
N GLY A 392 14.93 -23.26 -10.22
CA GLY A 392 16.19 -22.51 -10.11
C GLY A 392 16.36 -21.27 -11.01
N THR A 393 15.55 -21.08 -12.06
CA THR A 393 15.61 -19.92 -12.96
C THR A 393 15.12 -18.63 -12.30
N ALA A 394 14.00 -18.66 -11.58
CA ALA A 394 13.51 -17.50 -10.83
C ALA A 394 14.47 -17.12 -9.70
N VAL A 395 14.97 -18.12 -8.97
CA VAL A 395 15.96 -17.92 -7.87
C VAL A 395 17.26 -17.30 -8.38
N GLY A 396 17.76 -17.72 -9.55
CA GLY A 396 18.97 -17.16 -10.16
C GLY A 396 18.82 -15.69 -10.57
N LEU A 397 17.69 -15.33 -11.20
CA LEU A 397 17.38 -13.94 -11.55
C LEU A 397 17.29 -13.06 -10.31
N LEU A 398 16.69 -13.56 -9.23
CA LEU A 398 16.57 -12.83 -7.96
C LEU A 398 17.91 -12.58 -7.30
N ALA A 399 18.78 -13.58 -7.22
CA ALA A 399 20.13 -13.41 -6.66
C ALA A 399 20.92 -12.35 -7.45
N SER A 400 20.78 -12.34 -8.78
CA SER A 400 21.42 -11.33 -9.63
C SER A 400 20.81 -9.93 -9.45
N GLY A 401 19.48 -9.84 -9.31
CA GLY A 401 18.76 -8.59 -9.07
C GLY A 401 19.07 -7.96 -7.72
N LEU A 402 19.14 -8.77 -6.66
CA LEU A 402 19.51 -8.35 -5.31
C LEU A 402 20.98 -7.94 -5.21
N ALA A 403 21.89 -8.61 -5.92
CA ALA A 403 23.29 -8.18 -6.02
C ALA A 403 23.43 -6.80 -6.69
N GLY A 404 22.48 -6.41 -7.56
CA GLY A 404 22.39 -5.10 -8.20
C GLY A 404 21.48 -4.09 -7.49
N SER A 405 20.95 -4.41 -6.31
CA SER A 405 19.93 -3.62 -5.59
C SER A 405 20.34 -2.18 -5.28
N SER A 406 21.64 -1.89 -5.09
CA SER A 406 22.14 -0.52 -4.93
C SER A 406 21.96 0.32 -6.19
N VAL A 407 22.13 -0.28 -7.38
CA VAL A 407 21.89 0.35 -8.68
C VAL A 407 20.39 0.55 -8.90
N VAL A 408 19.58 -0.46 -8.55
CA VAL A 408 18.11 -0.38 -8.64
C VAL A 408 17.58 0.71 -7.70
N CYS A 409 18.03 0.75 -6.44
CA CYS A 409 17.70 1.82 -5.50
C CYS A 409 18.16 3.18 -6.00
N GLY A 410 19.35 3.27 -6.59
CA GLY A 410 19.87 4.49 -7.20
C GLY A 410 19.04 4.96 -8.39
N ALA A 411 18.46 4.05 -9.17
CA ALA A 411 17.58 4.40 -10.29
C ALA A 411 16.18 4.83 -9.81
N LEU A 412 15.60 4.08 -8.86
CA LEU A 412 14.26 4.35 -8.32
C LEU A 412 14.24 5.61 -7.45
N PHE A 413 15.23 5.78 -6.58
CA PHE A 413 15.25 6.86 -5.59
C PHE A 413 16.31 7.95 -5.89
N GLY A 414 16.98 7.86 -7.04
CA GLY A 414 18.04 8.79 -7.45
C GLY A 414 19.43 8.46 -6.89
N VAL A 415 20.46 9.12 -7.45
CA VAL A 415 21.92 8.88 -7.21
C VAL A 415 22.30 8.93 -5.72
N TYR A 416 21.48 9.51 -4.86
CA TYR A 416 21.78 9.73 -3.45
C TYR A 416 21.13 8.74 -2.47
N GLY A 417 20.36 7.75 -2.94
CA GLY A 417 19.86 6.61 -2.16
C GLY A 417 19.06 7.00 -0.92
N ALA A 418 17.73 6.79 -0.94
CA ALA A 418 16.84 6.95 0.23
C ALA A 418 16.93 8.30 0.99
N ARG A 419 17.49 9.37 0.38
CA ARG A 419 17.40 10.73 0.89
C ARG A 419 16.16 11.39 0.31
N SER A 420 15.45 12.15 1.14
CA SER A 420 14.15 12.78 0.78
C SER A 420 14.14 13.43 -0.60
N THR A 421 13.10 13.12 -1.38
CA THR A 421 12.85 13.66 -2.73
C THR A 421 12.84 15.19 -2.75
N ALA A 422 12.38 15.82 -1.65
CA ALA A 422 12.40 17.27 -1.49
C ALA A 422 13.81 17.85 -1.58
N ASN A 423 14.82 17.19 -0.99
CA ASN A 423 16.22 17.65 -1.02
C ASN A 423 16.84 17.53 -2.42
N MET A 424 16.37 16.59 -3.25
CA MET A 424 16.83 16.46 -4.63
C MET A 424 16.28 17.58 -5.49
N VAL A 425 14.98 17.86 -5.37
CA VAL A 425 14.33 18.96 -6.10
C VAL A 425 14.92 20.30 -5.71
N GLU A 426 15.10 20.59 -4.41
CA GLU A 426 15.72 21.84 -3.95
C GLU A 426 17.08 22.12 -4.60
N ARG A 427 17.89 21.07 -4.81
CA ARG A 427 19.21 21.22 -5.44
C ARG A 427 19.12 21.45 -6.95
N HIS A 428 18.13 20.86 -7.61
CA HIS A 428 17.90 21.06 -9.05
C HIS A 428 17.23 22.42 -9.32
N THR A 429 16.38 22.90 -8.39
CA THR A 429 15.70 24.20 -8.47
C THR A 429 16.50 25.34 -7.82
N ARG A 430 17.78 25.13 -7.49
CA ARG A 430 18.64 26.17 -6.87
C ARG A 430 18.72 27.47 -7.69
N GLU A 431 18.49 27.38 -8.99
CA GLU A 431 18.48 28.52 -9.91
C GLU A 431 17.09 29.17 -10.06
N ILE A 432 16.02 28.44 -9.71
CA ILE A 432 14.62 28.87 -9.82
C ILE A 432 14.04 29.01 -8.42
N ARG A 433 14.12 30.21 -7.86
CA ARG A 433 13.77 30.53 -6.46
C ARG A 433 12.29 30.32 -6.10
N ASP A 434 11.45 29.97 -7.06
CA ASP A 434 10.00 29.98 -6.97
C ASP A 434 9.35 28.59 -6.80
N LEU A 435 10.13 27.50 -6.85
CA LEU A 435 9.63 26.13 -6.73
C LEU A 435 10.25 25.37 -5.56
N ALA A 436 9.39 24.88 -4.67
CA ALA A 436 9.77 24.00 -3.56
C ALA A 436 8.77 22.84 -3.41
N LEU A 437 9.28 21.68 -2.99
CA LEU A 437 8.45 20.55 -2.59
C LEU A 437 8.33 20.51 -1.08
N VAL A 438 7.10 20.50 -0.60
CA VAL A 438 6.79 20.44 0.83
C VAL A 438 6.15 19.09 1.12
N PRO A 439 6.77 18.23 1.95
CA PRO A 439 6.15 16.97 2.36
C PRO A 439 4.91 17.25 3.22
N ILE A 440 3.83 16.50 3.01
CA ILE A 440 2.57 16.69 3.76
C ILE A 440 2.55 15.92 5.09
N ARG A 441 3.30 14.82 5.18
CA ARG A 441 3.46 14.01 6.40
C ARG A 441 4.94 13.76 6.65
N ASP A 442 5.32 13.50 7.90
CA ASP A 442 6.71 13.21 8.25
C ASP A 442 7.16 11.89 7.61
N ILE A 443 8.13 11.95 6.68
CA ILE A 443 8.59 10.80 5.87
C ILE A 443 9.59 9.93 6.67
N ARG A 444 9.52 9.94 8.01
CA ARG A 444 10.43 9.17 8.86
C ARG A 444 10.02 7.70 8.91
N GLY A 445 10.24 6.97 7.83
CA GLY A 445 10.15 5.50 7.79
C GLY A 445 9.68 4.93 6.45
N ASP A 446 8.71 5.58 5.82
CA ASP A 446 7.86 4.93 4.80
C ASP A 446 8.08 5.55 3.41
N GLU A 447 9.26 5.36 2.81
CA GLU A 447 9.40 5.69 1.38
C GLU A 447 8.65 4.65 0.55
N THR A 448 7.68 5.10 -0.23
CA THR A 448 6.89 4.26 -1.14
C THR A 448 7.49 4.29 -2.54
N LEU A 449 7.12 3.31 -3.38
CA LEU A 449 7.56 3.30 -4.76
C LEU A 449 6.81 4.32 -5.63
N GLY A 450 5.57 4.67 -5.27
CA GLY A 450 4.82 5.78 -5.89
C GLY A 450 5.14 7.15 -5.30
N VAL A 451 5.08 8.20 -6.13
CA VAL A 451 5.14 9.61 -5.72
C VAL A 451 3.82 10.30 -6.07
N ARG A 452 3.30 11.09 -5.13
CA ARG A 452 2.15 11.96 -5.38
C ARG A 452 2.55 13.42 -5.27
N LEU A 453 2.27 14.18 -6.31
CA LEU A 453 2.49 15.62 -6.35
C LEU A 453 1.17 16.36 -6.43
N CYS A 454 0.91 17.18 -5.42
CA CYS A 454 -0.31 17.95 -5.29
C CYS A 454 -0.02 19.44 -5.48
N VAL A 455 -0.86 20.14 -6.25
CA VAL A 455 -0.65 21.55 -6.59
C VAL A 455 -1.90 22.36 -6.25
N SER A 456 -1.81 23.19 -5.21
CA SER A 456 -2.88 24.13 -4.84
C SER A 456 -2.93 25.30 -5.81
N GLY A 457 -4.13 25.67 -6.28
CA GLY A 457 -4.27 26.73 -7.29
C GLY A 457 -4.47 28.16 -6.78
N TRP A 458 -4.91 28.33 -5.54
CA TRP A 458 -4.96 29.64 -4.90
C TRP A 458 -4.78 29.47 -3.39
N LEU A 459 -4.22 30.47 -2.72
CA LEU A 459 -3.84 30.39 -1.31
C LEU A 459 -4.37 31.60 -0.56
N SER A 460 -5.10 31.39 0.53
CA SER A 460 -5.45 32.46 1.47
C SER A 460 -4.39 32.59 2.58
N ARG A 461 -3.79 31.47 2.96
CA ARG A 461 -2.72 31.36 3.96
C ARG A 461 -1.60 30.48 3.44
N ARG A 462 -0.41 30.61 4.02
CA ARG A 462 0.75 29.77 3.67
C ARG A 462 0.47 28.27 3.88
N GLU A 463 -0.31 27.93 4.89
CA GLU A 463 -0.75 26.56 5.20
C GLU A 463 -1.55 25.93 4.04
N ASP A 464 -2.17 26.72 3.16
CA ASP A 464 -3.02 26.23 2.07
C ASP A 464 -2.23 25.51 0.96
N VAL A 465 -0.90 25.58 1.01
CA VAL A 465 -0.03 24.79 0.14
C VAL A 465 -0.21 23.30 0.44
N THR A 466 -0.20 22.92 1.73
CA THR A 466 -0.23 21.51 2.17
C THR A 466 -1.58 21.09 2.74
N ALA A 467 -2.30 22.00 3.40
CA ALA A 467 -3.52 21.69 4.14
C ALA A 467 -4.61 20.95 3.32
N PRO A 468 -4.87 21.27 2.03
CA PRO A 468 -5.87 20.55 1.24
C PRO A 468 -5.54 19.07 0.97
N TRP A 469 -4.27 18.69 1.12
CA TRP A 469 -3.71 17.42 0.67
C TRP A 469 -3.45 16.43 1.81
N THR A 470 -3.74 16.84 3.05
CA THR A 470 -3.70 15.99 4.26
C THR A 470 -4.65 14.78 4.19
N VAL A 471 -5.63 14.85 3.28
CA VAL A 471 -6.60 13.79 2.94
C VAL A 471 -5.97 12.53 2.34
N PHE A 472 -4.71 12.59 1.93
CA PHE A 472 -4.00 11.45 1.33
C PHE A 472 -3.19 10.64 2.35
N GLY A 473 -3.22 9.33 2.19
CA GLY A 473 -2.34 8.36 2.85
C GLY A 473 -1.73 7.36 1.86
N GLY A 474 -0.83 6.51 2.36
CA GLY A 474 -0.09 5.54 1.55
C GLY A 474 1.11 6.20 0.87
N ASP A 475 0.94 6.66 -0.37
CA ASP A 475 2.02 7.19 -1.21
C ASP A 475 2.75 8.40 -0.59
N ASN A 476 4.03 8.53 -0.90
CA ASN A 476 4.81 9.73 -0.61
C ASN A 476 4.20 10.95 -1.30
N THR A 477 3.51 11.77 -0.50
CA THR A 477 2.73 12.90 -0.98
C THR A 477 3.46 14.21 -0.68
N TYR A 478 3.69 14.99 -1.74
CA TYR A 478 4.33 16.30 -1.71
C TYR A 478 3.37 17.35 -2.25
N ALA A 479 3.36 18.51 -1.62
CA ALA A 479 2.76 19.71 -2.17
C ALA A 479 3.80 20.52 -2.94
N LEU A 480 3.48 20.93 -4.16
CA LEU A 480 4.29 21.87 -4.92
C LEU A 480 3.96 23.30 -4.48
N GLN A 481 4.94 23.96 -3.89
CA GLN A 481 4.92 25.39 -3.69
C GLN A 481 5.50 26.04 -4.95
N TRP A 482 4.64 26.68 -5.75
CA TRP A 482 5.02 27.31 -7.04
C TRP A 482 5.03 28.84 -7.01
N VAL A 483 4.76 29.43 -5.83
CA VAL A 483 4.86 30.86 -5.55
C VAL A 483 5.34 31.04 -4.10
N SER A 484 6.60 31.46 -3.91
CA SER A 484 7.10 32.11 -2.68
C SER A 484 8.59 32.47 -2.84
N GLY A 485 8.94 33.69 -2.47
CA GLY A 485 10.33 34.07 -2.15
C GLY A 485 10.85 33.19 -1.01
N THR A 486 12.11 32.76 -1.14
CA THR A 486 12.71 31.69 -0.34
C THR A 486 12.91 32.08 1.14
N LYS A 487 12.37 31.28 2.07
CA LYS A 487 13.09 30.88 3.30
C LYS A 487 12.56 29.53 3.79
N ILE A 488 13.43 28.53 3.73
CA ILE A 488 13.23 27.15 4.20
C ILE A 488 13.08 27.18 5.73
N TRP A 489 12.04 26.53 6.25
CA TRP A 489 11.90 26.27 7.68
C TRP A 489 12.66 24.98 8.01
N ILE A 490 13.77 25.11 8.76
CA ILE A 490 14.34 24.00 9.51
C ILE A 490 13.76 24.13 10.92
N GLU A 491 13.01 23.12 11.36
CA GLU A 491 12.51 23.07 12.75
C GLU A 491 13.69 23.22 13.72
N GLY A 492 13.63 24.24 14.60
CA GLY A 492 14.64 24.51 15.61
C GLY A 492 15.46 25.80 15.44
N ILE A 493 15.27 26.57 14.36
CA ILE A 493 15.90 27.91 14.21
C ILE A 493 14.82 28.99 14.33
N ALA A 494 14.65 29.53 15.54
CA ALA A 494 13.86 30.73 15.78
C ALA A 494 14.52 31.93 15.08
N ASN A 495 13.82 32.54 14.12
CA ASN A 495 14.09 33.91 13.69
C ASN A 495 12.77 34.54 13.24
N ASP A 496 12.08 35.14 14.21
CA ASP A 496 10.84 35.92 14.11
C ASP A 496 10.97 37.26 13.36
N GLN A 497 11.94 37.38 12.44
CA GLN A 497 12.13 38.62 11.68
C GLN A 497 12.27 38.32 10.18
N MET A 498 11.36 38.91 9.40
CA MET A 498 11.26 38.92 7.93
C MET A 498 10.45 37.77 7.28
N ALA A 499 9.12 37.82 7.45
CA ALA A 499 8.14 37.10 6.64
C ALA A 499 7.38 38.07 5.71
N GLN A 500 8.07 38.60 4.70
CA GLN A 500 7.51 39.12 3.44
C GLN A 500 8.30 38.36 2.37
N GLU A 501 7.75 37.62 1.41
CA GLU A 501 6.60 37.90 0.53
C GLU A 501 5.88 36.59 0.13
N VAL A 502 4.54 36.59 0.20
CA VAL A 502 3.67 35.73 -0.62
C VAL A 502 2.79 36.68 -1.41
N GLU A 503 3.38 37.42 -2.36
CA GLU A 503 2.67 38.53 -2.99
C GLU A 503 1.61 38.02 -3.99
N ALA A 504 2.01 37.25 -5.01
CA ALA A 504 1.10 36.96 -6.14
C ALA A 504 -0.11 36.05 -5.81
N LEU A 505 0.04 35.00 -5.00
CA LEU A 505 -1.09 34.10 -4.65
C LEU A 505 -2.01 34.71 -3.58
N ALA A 506 -1.48 35.52 -2.67
CA ALA A 506 -2.29 36.25 -1.71
C ALA A 506 -3.02 37.42 -2.40
N GLU A 507 -2.37 38.14 -3.30
CA GLU A 507 -3.00 39.13 -4.18
C GLU A 507 -4.12 38.50 -5.01
N LEU A 508 -3.88 37.33 -5.60
CA LEU A 508 -4.91 36.58 -6.31
C LEU A 508 -6.08 36.25 -5.39
N SER A 509 -5.83 35.70 -4.20
CA SER A 509 -6.88 35.34 -3.25
C SER A 509 -7.71 36.57 -2.85
N ASN A 510 -7.05 37.67 -2.52
CA ASN A 510 -7.69 38.94 -2.21
C ASN A 510 -8.52 39.45 -3.39
N ALA A 511 -8.01 39.34 -4.62
CA ALA A 511 -8.72 39.72 -5.83
C ALA A 511 -9.95 38.85 -6.08
N LEU A 512 -9.87 37.53 -5.85
CA LEU A 512 -11.02 36.62 -5.94
C LEU A 512 -12.09 36.95 -4.90
N VAL A 513 -11.69 37.23 -3.65
CA VAL A 513 -12.61 37.64 -2.59
C VAL A 513 -13.24 38.99 -2.89
N ALA A 514 -12.46 39.96 -3.40
CA ALA A 514 -12.96 41.26 -3.81
C ALA A 514 -13.94 41.15 -4.99
N LEU A 515 -13.62 40.28 -5.95
CA LEU A 515 -14.48 39.97 -7.09
C LEU A 515 -15.81 39.38 -6.63
N LEU A 516 -15.79 38.38 -5.74
CA LEU A 516 -16.99 37.80 -5.14
C LEU A 516 -17.88 38.85 -4.46
N LYS A 517 -17.26 39.79 -3.74
CA LYS A 517 -17.99 40.86 -3.03
C LYS A 517 -18.52 41.97 -3.95
N SER A 518 -18.08 42.03 -5.20
CA SER A 518 -18.49 43.08 -6.15
C SER A 518 -19.98 43.00 -6.50
N HIS A 519 -20.64 44.15 -6.67
CA HIS A 519 -22.06 44.21 -7.05
C HIS A 519 -22.36 43.47 -8.36
N ALA A 520 -21.44 43.52 -9.33
CA ALA A 520 -21.58 42.81 -10.60
C ALA A 520 -21.59 41.28 -10.39
N MET A 521 -20.71 40.77 -9.52
CA MET A 521 -20.66 39.34 -9.22
C MET A 521 -21.86 38.89 -8.38
N LYS A 522 -22.31 39.69 -7.41
CA LYS A 522 -23.54 39.46 -6.67
C LYS A 522 -24.77 39.38 -7.58
N TYR A 523 -24.82 40.20 -8.63
CA TYR A 523 -25.89 40.14 -9.63
C TYR A 523 -25.84 38.83 -10.44
N VAL A 524 -24.66 38.43 -10.89
CA VAL A 524 -24.45 37.13 -11.57
C VAL A 524 -24.88 35.99 -10.66
N GLN A 525 -24.45 35.99 -9.40
CA GLN A 525 -24.83 35.01 -8.40
C GLN A 525 -26.35 34.94 -8.20
N ALA A 526 -27.01 36.09 -8.01
CA ALA A 526 -28.46 36.15 -7.85
C ALA A 526 -29.20 35.57 -9.07
N GLN A 527 -28.74 35.87 -10.28
CA GLN A 527 -29.34 35.33 -11.50
C GLN A 527 -29.12 33.81 -11.66
N ILE A 528 -28.00 33.26 -11.19
CA ILE A 528 -27.76 31.81 -11.18
C ILE A 528 -28.73 31.11 -10.24
N ILE A 529 -28.92 31.68 -9.05
CA ILE A 529 -29.89 31.17 -8.05
C ILE A 529 -31.30 31.16 -8.64
N LYS A 530 -31.69 32.23 -9.35
CA LYS A 530 -33.03 32.34 -9.98
C LYS A 530 -33.22 31.45 -11.20
N ARG A 531 -32.22 31.34 -12.08
CA ARG A 531 -32.36 30.68 -13.40
C ARG A 531 -31.82 29.26 -13.44
N THR A 532 -31.15 28.78 -12.38
CA THR A 532 -30.57 27.43 -12.23
C THR A 532 -29.65 26.94 -13.36
N ILE A 533 -29.32 27.79 -14.34
CA ILE A 533 -28.50 27.43 -15.52
C ILE A 533 -27.53 28.57 -15.85
N LEU A 534 -26.27 28.38 -15.45
CA LEU A 534 -25.17 29.32 -15.68
C LEU A 534 -24.92 29.59 -17.18
N ALA A 535 -25.01 28.56 -18.04
CA ALA A 535 -24.72 28.67 -19.48
C ALA A 535 -25.68 29.63 -20.22
N SER A 536 -26.98 29.54 -19.93
CA SER A 536 -28.00 30.43 -20.51
C SER A 536 -27.83 31.88 -20.04
N LEU A 537 -27.47 32.06 -18.76
CA LEU A 537 -27.23 33.37 -18.15
C LEU A 537 -26.01 34.06 -18.76
N MET A 538 -24.91 33.33 -18.97
CA MET A 538 -23.69 33.90 -19.55
C MET A 538 -23.88 34.36 -21.00
N SER A 539 -24.82 33.75 -21.74
CA SER A 539 -25.20 34.21 -23.09
C SER A 539 -26.10 35.44 -23.10
N SER A 540 -26.78 35.76 -21.98
CA SER A 540 -27.75 36.86 -21.88
C SER A 540 -27.25 38.09 -21.12
N LEU A 541 -26.01 38.07 -20.61
CA LEU A 541 -25.44 39.18 -19.83
C LEU A 541 -24.89 40.29 -20.75
N ALA A 542 -25.27 41.54 -20.46
CA ALA A 542 -24.90 42.70 -21.26
C ALA A 542 -23.39 43.00 -21.22
N PRO A 543 -22.78 43.50 -22.32
CA PRO A 543 -21.35 43.85 -22.42
C PRO A 543 -20.84 44.77 -21.29
N MET A 544 -21.69 45.61 -20.70
CA MET A 544 -21.30 46.52 -19.62
C MET A 544 -21.01 45.84 -18.29
N ALA A 545 -21.64 44.69 -17.99
CA ALA A 545 -21.33 43.93 -16.77
C ALA A 545 -19.89 43.38 -16.81
N TRP A 546 -19.43 43.01 -18.00
CA TRP A 546 -18.09 42.47 -18.25
C TRP A 546 -16.97 43.53 -18.13
N LEU A 547 -17.23 44.77 -18.56
CA LEU A 547 -16.24 45.86 -18.52
C LEU A 547 -15.82 46.26 -17.11
N LYS A 548 -16.74 46.27 -16.13
CA LYS A 548 -16.42 46.59 -14.72
C LYS A 548 -15.71 45.44 -13.99
N ILE A 549 -15.94 44.21 -14.44
CA ILE A 549 -15.30 43.00 -13.92
C ILE A 549 -13.85 42.91 -14.39
N GLY A 550 -13.56 43.20 -15.66
CA GLY A 550 -12.18 43.23 -16.19
C GLY A 550 -11.26 44.18 -15.42
N GLN A 551 -11.72 45.38 -15.08
CA GLN A 551 -10.93 46.38 -14.37
C GLN A 551 -10.47 45.97 -12.95
N ILE A 552 -11.15 45.00 -12.31
CA ILE A 552 -10.81 44.50 -10.96
C ILE A 552 -9.81 43.33 -11.03
N ILE A 553 -9.75 42.63 -12.17
CA ILE A 553 -9.18 41.29 -12.29
C ILE A 553 -7.92 41.27 -13.16
N ASP A 554 -7.80 42.18 -14.12
CA ASP A 554 -6.82 42.10 -15.22
C ASP A 554 -5.35 42.03 -14.76
N ASN A 555 -5.02 42.45 -13.52
CA ASN A 555 -3.65 42.38 -13.01
C ASN A 555 -3.36 41.10 -12.18
N PRO A 556 -4.08 40.78 -11.07
CA PRO A 556 -3.66 39.67 -10.20
C PRO A 556 -3.91 38.28 -10.79
N TRP A 557 -5.07 38.07 -11.44
CA TRP A 557 -5.40 36.77 -12.04
C TRP A 557 -4.51 36.46 -13.23
N MET A 558 -4.29 37.43 -14.12
CA MET A 558 -3.41 37.24 -15.28
C MET A 558 -1.96 37.02 -14.87
N ASN A 559 -1.46 37.73 -13.84
CA ASN A 559 -0.12 37.49 -13.30
C ASN A 559 0.00 36.09 -12.69
N ALA A 560 -0.95 35.67 -11.85
CA ALA A 560 -0.94 34.35 -11.24
C ALA A 560 -1.04 33.23 -12.29
N LYS A 561 -1.85 33.42 -13.34
CA LYS A 561 -1.94 32.50 -14.48
C LYS A 561 -0.63 32.43 -15.25
N ALA A 562 0.03 33.56 -15.52
CA ALA A 562 1.33 33.57 -16.19
C ALA A 562 2.42 32.86 -15.36
N LEU A 563 2.39 33.03 -14.03
CA LEU A 563 3.26 32.29 -13.11
C LEU A 563 2.96 30.79 -13.13
N ALA A 564 1.68 30.40 -13.15
CA ALA A 564 1.28 29.00 -13.22
C ALA A 564 1.80 28.32 -14.50
N VAL A 565 1.75 29.01 -15.64
CA VAL A 565 2.29 28.52 -16.91
C VAL A 565 3.82 28.32 -16.82
N LYS A 566 4.55 29.29 -16.26
CA LYS A 566 6.00 29.17 -16.05
C LYS A 566 6.36 28.02 -15.10
N ALA A 567 5.66 27.93 -13.97
CA ALA A 567 5.86 26.86 -13.00
C ALA A 567 5.56 25.48 -13.60
N GLY A 568 4.53 25.37 -14.45
CA GLY A 568 4.22 24.13 -15.17
C GLY A 568 5.31 23.71 -16.14
N ALA A 569 5.89 24.65 -16.89
CA ALA A 569 7.02 24.36 -17.77
C ALA A 569 8.24 23.84 -17.00
N VAL A 570 8.58 24.47 -15.87
CA VAL A 570 9.69 24.01 -15.00
C VAL A 570 9.37 22.65 -14.37
N LEU A 571 8.14 22.44 -13.90
CA LEU A 571 7.73 21.13 -13.40
C LEU A 571 7.86 20.05 -14.47
N GLY A 572 7.46 20.34 -15.71
CA GLY A 572 7.64 19.43 -16.85
C GLY A 572 9.11 19.05 -17.05
N ASP A 573 10.03 20.01 -16.99
CA ASP A 573 11.48 19.77 -17.07
C ASP A 573 12.00 18.91 -15.91
N LEU A 574 11.56 19.16 -14.67
CA LEU A 574 11.91 18.33 -13.51
C LEU A 574 11.43 16.88 -13.66
N LEU A 575 10.26 16.67 -14.24
CA LEU A 575 9.71 15.34 -14.50
C LEU A 575 10.50 14.63 -15.61
N ALA A 576 10.80 15.33 -16.71
CA ALA A 576 11.59 14.80 -17.83
C ALA A 576 13.02 14.43 -17.41
N ASN A 577 13.64 15.22 -16.54
CA ASN A 577 14.99 14.97 -16.00
C ASN A 577 15.01 13.93 -14.87
N HIS A 578 13.91 13.20 -14.64
CA HIS A 578 13.78 12.16 -13.62
C HIS A 578 14.24 12.59 -12.22
N VAL A 579 13.97 13.85 -11.82
CA VAL A 579 14.42 14.37 -10.51
C VAL A 579 13.76 13.60 -9.35
N PHE A 580 12.58 13.01 -9.59
CA PHE A 580 11.87 12.14 -8.65
C PHE A 580 12.36 10.68 -8.65
N GLY A 581 13.38 10.36 -9.45
CA GLY A 581 13.80 9.01 -9.80
C GLY A 581 12.88 8.38 -10.84
N SER A 582 13.06 7.09 -11.11
CA SER A 582 12.21 6.33 -12.04
C SER A 582 10.90 5.83 -11.42
N ARG A 583 10.34 6.60 -10.49
CA ARG A 583 9.10 6.27 -9.76
C ARG A 583 7.86 6.76 -10.52
N PRO A 584 6.74 6.00 -10.50
CA PRO A 584 5.46 6.45 -11.01
C PRO A 584 4.95 7.68 -10.27
N ILE A 585 4.46 8.66 -11.01
CA ILE A 585 4.01 9.94 -10.46
C ILE A 585 2.50 10.08 -10.65
N THR A 586 1.80 10.34 -9.55
CA THR A 586 0.41 10.80 -9.55
C THR A 586 0.37 12.31 -9.40
N LEU A 587 -0.25 13.01 -10.35
CA LEU A 587 -0.38 14.47 -10.32
C LEU A 587 -1.81 14.85 -9.92
N THR A 588 -1.94 15.80 -9.01
CA THR A 588 -3.25 16.31 -8.58
C THR A 588 -3.21 17.82 -8.48
N GLY A 589 -4.20 18.50 -9.03
CA GLY A 589 -4.30 19.94 -8.90
C GLY A 589 -5.73 20.44 -8.99
N TYR A 590 -5.99 21.60 -8.40
CA TYR A 590 -7.25 22.32 -8.60
C TYR A 590 -6.97 23.77 -9.01
N SER A 591 -7.91 24.41 -9.71
CA SER A 591 -7.80 25.82 -10.13
C SER A 591 -6.48 26.07 -10.92
N LEU A 592 -5.73 27.14 -10.64
CA LEU A 592 -4.43 27.39 -11.30
C LEU A 592 -3.38 26.32 -11.02
N GLY A 593 -3.53 25.53 -9.96
CA GLY A 593 -2.65 24.41 -9.66
C GLY A 593 -2.90 23.25 -10.63
N ALA A 594 -4.15 23.07 -11.06
CA ALA A 594 -4.47 22.18 -12.18
C ALA A 594 -3.86 22.69 -13.49
N LEU A 595 -3.79 24.02 -13.70
CA LEU A 595 -3.09 24.62 -14.85
C LEU A 595 -1.58 24.35 -14.81
N VAL A 596 -0.92 24.47 -13.65
CA VAL A 596 0.51 24.10 -13.49
C VAL A 596 0.73 22.64 -13.93
N VAL A 597 -0.10 21.71 -13.44
CA VAL A 597 -0.02 20.30 -13.82
C VAL A 597 -0.28 20.12 -15.32
N PHE A 598 -1.30 20.78 -15.86
CA PHE A 598 -1.65 20.68 -17.27
C PHE A 598 -0.53 21.16 -18.19
N GLU A 599 0.13 22.28 -17.87
CA GLU A 599 1.26 22.79 -18.66
C GLU A 599 2.50 21.88 -18.54
N ALA A 600 2.74 21.27 -17.37
CA ALA A 600 3.78 20.25 -17.23
C ALA A 600 3.50 19.02 -18.12
N LEU A 601 2.25 18.56 -18.16
CA LEU A 601 1.84 17.43 -19.01
C LEU A 601 1.94 17.77 -20.50
N LYS A 602 1.59 19.00 -20.90
CA LYS A 602 1.78 19.47 -22.29
C LYS A 602 3.24 19.45 -22.69
N TYR A 603 4.13 19.91 -21.82
CA TYR A 603 5.57 19.86 -22.06
C TYR A 603 6.04 18.41 -22.25
N LEU A 604 5.69 17.50 -21.34
CA LEU A 604 6.04 16.08 -21.45
C LEU A 604 5.45 15.41 -22.71
N ALA A 605 4.21 15.74 -23.08
CA ALA A 605 3.56 15.19 -24.27
C ALA A 605 4.25 15.62 -25.58
N SER A 606 4.99 16.74 -25.55
CA SER A 606 5.77 17.22 -26.70
C SER A 606 7.10 16.46 -26.91
N LEU A 607 7.61 15.80 -25.87
CA LEU A 607 8.85 15.03 -25.90
C LEU A 607 8.64 13.63 -26.52
N PRO A 608 9.72 12.94 -26.92
CA PRO A 608 9.64 11.58 -27.44
C PRO A 608 8.98 10.60 -26.45
N PRO A 609 8.07 9.73 -26.90
CA PRO A 609 7.43 8.71 -26.07
C PRO A 609 8.37 7.85 -25.21
N ALA A 610 9.55 7.51 -25.72
CA ALA A 610 10.55 6.70 -25.00
C ALA A 610 10.98 7.33 -23.66
N GLU A 611 11.02 8.66 -23.60
CA GLU A 611 11.47 9.40 -22.41
C GLU A 611 10.35 9.62 -21.40
N THR A 612 9.09 9.64 -21.84
CA THR A 612 7.97 10.15 -21.02
C THR A 612 6.86 9.14 -20.72
N ALA A 613 6.67 8.11 -21.55
CA ALA A 613 5.53 7.18 -21.47
C ALA A 613 5.46 6.35 -20.18
N HIS A 614 6.54 6.33 -19.40
CA HIS A 614 6.66 5.55 -18.17
C HIS A 614 6.57 6.39 -16.89
N LEU A 615 6.42 7.71 -16.99
CA LEU A 615 6.51 8.64 -15.86
C LEU A 615 5.20 8.82 -15.10
N VAL A 616 4.13 9.13 -15.84
CA VAL A 616 2.87 9.60 -15.26
C VAL A 616 1.89 8.45 -15.12
N GLN A 617 1.51 8.17 -13.88
CA GLN A 617 0.53 7.14 -13.55
C GLN A 617 -0.89 7.68 -13.67
N ASP A 618 -1.30 8.55 -12.75
CA ASP A 618 -2.65 9.09 -12.67
C ASP A 618 -2.61 10.61 -12.61
N VAL A 619 -3.64 11.25 -13.16
CA VAL A 619 -3.79 12.70 -13.18
C VAL A 619 -5.20 13.08 -12.77
N TYR A 620 -5.33 13.94 -11.76
CA TYR A 620 -6.60 14.44 -11.25
C TYR A 620 -6.62 15.97 -11.30
N LEU A 621 -7.42 16.54 -12.20
CA LEU A 621 -7.51 17.99 -12.42
C LEU A 621 -8.92 18.47 -12.08
N PHE A 622 -9.03 19.49 -11.23
CA PHE A 622 -10.32 20.00 -10.76
C PHE A 622 -10.48 21.51 -11.02
N GLY A 623 -11.61 21.93 -11.59
CA GLY A 623 -11.88 23.35 -11.85
C GLY A 623 -10.82 23.99 -12.76
N THR A 624 -10.32 23.22 -13.73
CA THR A 624 -9.14 23.56 -14.53
C THR A 624 -9.43 24.72 -15.50
N PRO A 625 -8.69 25.85 -15.42
CA PRO A 625 -8.90 27.00 -16.29
C PRO A 625 -8.18 26.84 -17.64
N VAL A 626 -8.41 25.71 -18.34
CA VAL A 626 -7.80 25.38 -19.64
C VAL A 626 -8.87 25.11 -20.70
N PRO A 627 -8.56 25.29 -22.00
CA PRO A 627 -9.47 24.89 -23.06
C PRO A 627 -9.80 23.39 -23.02
N ALA A 628 -11.03 23.03 -23.37
CA ALA A 628 -11.45 21.64 -23.54
C ALA A 628 -11.04 21.06 -24.92
N GLU A 629 -9.91 21.50 -25.47
CA GLU A 629 -9.47 21.17 -26.83
C GLU A 629 -9.02 19.71 -26.99
N ALA A 630 -9.71 18.95 -27.83
CA ALA A 630 -9.51 17.51 -27.98
C ALA A 630 -8.08 17.12 -28.41
N ALA A 631 -7.41 17.93 -29.24
CA ALA A 631 -6.04 17.69 -29.68
C ALA A 631 -5.03 17.71 -28.50
N THR A 632 -5.16 18.70 -27.60
CA THR A 632 -4.27 18.80 -26.44
C THR A 632 -4.58 17.72 -25.41
N TRP A 633 -5.87 17.49 -25.12
CA TRP A 633 -6.27 16.47 -24.16
C TRP A 633 -5.95 15.05 -24.61
N SER A 634 -6.03 14.73 -25.90
CA SER A 634 -5.63 13.42 -26.42
C SER A 634 -4.12 13.17 -26.34
N SER A 635 -3.29 14.19 -26.55
CA SER A 635 -1.83 14.06 -26.36
C SER A 635 -1.43 13.84 -24.90
N ILE A 636 -2.10 14.53 -23.96
CA ILE A 636 -1.95 14.27 -22.51
C ILE A 636 -2.49 12.88 -22.16
N ARG A 637 -3.62 12.46 -22.74
CA ARG A 637 -4.19 11.14 -22.46
C ARG A 637 -3.24 10.01 -22.85
N ARG A 638 -2.55 10.11 -23.98
CA ARG A 638 -1.50 9.13 -24.36
C ARG A 638 -0.41 9.00 -23.29
N LEU A 639 0.00 10.10 -22.68
CA LEU A 639 1.08 10.14 -21.69
C LEU A 639 0.71 9.44 -20.37
N VAL A 640 -0.54 9.55 -19.93
CA VAL A 640 -1.00 9.05 -18.62
C VAL A 640 -1.24 7.54 -18.70
N SER A 641 -0.58 6.75 -17.86
CA SER A 641 -0.71 5.28 -17.91
C SER A 641 -2.07 4.79 -17.36
N GLY A 642 -2.46 5.30 -16.19
CA GLY A 642 -3.71 5.00 -15.51
C GLY A 642 -4.80 6.00 -15.88
N ARG A 643 -5.36 6.69 -14.89
CA ARG A 643 -6.57 7.51 -15.00
C ARG A 643 -6.24 8.98 -15.27
N LEU A 644 -6.92 9.59 -16.22
CA LEU A 644 -6.92 11.04 -16.45
C LEU A 644 -8.30 11.60 -16.15
N VAL A 645 -8.46 12.23 -14.99
CA VAL A 645 -9.73 12.73 -14.47
C VAL A 645 -9.83 14.24 -14.64
N ASN A 646 -10.90 14.68 -15.31
CA ASN A 646 -11.36 16.06 -15.34
C ASN A 646 -12.57 16.23 -14.41
N GLY A 647 -12.33 16.81 -13.24
CA GLY A 647 -13.38 17.23 -12.31
C GLY A 647 -13.85 18.64 -12.63
N TYR A 648 -15.14 18.80 -12.97
CA TYR A 648 -15.70 20.07 -13.39
C TYR A 648 -16.95 20.42 -12.60
N SER A 649 -17.27 21.71 -12.53
CA SER A 649 -18.53 22.19 -11.96
C SER A 649 -19.20 23.17 -12.91
N THR A 650 -20.45 22.86 -13.27
CA THR A 650 -21.30 23.76 -14.07
C THR A 650 -21.78 24.97 -13.27
N ASN A 651 -21.58 24.96 -11.93
CA ASN A 651 -21.93 26.04 -11.01
C ASN A 651 -20.74 26.94 -10.67
N ASP A 652 -19.55 26.72 -11.26
CA ASP A 652 -18.39 27.58 -11.04
C ASP A 652 -18.47 28.88 -11.84
N TYR A 653 -19.27 29.80 -11.33
CA TYR A 653 -19.54 31.09 -11.97
C TYR A 653 -18.34 32.05 -11.97
N VAL A 654 -17.46 31.95 -10.97
CA VAL A 654 -16.24 32.76 -10.93
C VAL A 654 -15.30 32.33 -12.06
N LEU A 655 -15.07 31.02 -12.23
CA LEU A 655 -14.28 30.52 -13.36
C LEU A 655 -14.92 30.86 -14.70
N ALA A 656 -16.25 30.75 -14.81
CA ALA A 656 -16.99 31.13 -16.01
C ALA A 656 -16.78 32.60 -16.39
N VAL A 657 -16.77 33.49 -15.41
CA VAL A 657 -16.53 34.91 -15.65
C VAL A 657 -15.06 35.16 -16.02
N LEU A 658 -14.12 34.62 -15.25
CA LEU A 658 -12.69 34.81 -15.46
C LEU A 658 -12.22 34.31 -16.83
N SER A 659 -12.67 33.13 -17.27
CA SER A 659 -12.24 32.57 -18.55
C SER A 659 -12.68 33.41 -19.77
N ARG A 660 -13.84 34.07 -19.66
CA ARG A 660 -14.42 34.90 -20.72
C ARG A 660 -13.79 36.29 -20.76
N VAL A 661 -13.47 36.86 -19.60
CA VAL A 661 -12.80 38.16 -19.51
C VAL A 661 -11.33 38.04 -19.92
N SER A 662 -10.62 37.00 -19.46
CA SER A 662 -9.18 36.86 -19.69
C SER A 662 -8.82 36.40 -21.10
N ASP A 663 -9.49 35.36 -21.61
CA ASP A 663 -9.11 34.73 -22.88
C ASP A 663 -10.20 34.77 -23.96
N ALA A 664 -11.37 35.35 -23.67
CA ALA A 664 -12.57 35.27 -24.52
C ALA A 664 -12.96 33.82 -24.89
N ARG A 665 -12.65 32.86 -24.00
CA ARG A 665 -12.90 31.42 -24.24
C ARG A 665 -14.20 30.97 -23.59
N TRP A 666 -15.01 30.27 -24.39
CA TRP A 666 -16.32 29.76 -23.99
C TRP A 666 -16.27 28.31 -23.49
N GLU A 667 -15.35 27.51 -24.02
CA GLU A 667 -15.17 26.09 -23.69
C GLU A 667 -13.98 25.89 -22.75
N VAL A 668 -14.27 25.57 -21.48
CA VAL A 668 -13.27 25.46 -20.40
C VAL A 668 -13.46 24.15 -19.66
N ALA A 669 -12.41 23.35 -19.54
CA ALA A 669 -12.48 22.01 -18.96
C ALA A 669 -13.01 21.99 -17.51
N GLY A 670 -12.75 23.03 -16.72
CA GLY A 670 -13.31 23.17 -15.36
C GLY A 670 -14.82 23.42 -15.27
N LEU A 671 -15.49 23.73 -16.39
CA LEU A 671 -16.92 24.05 -16.47
C LEU A 671 -17.75 23.00 -17.22
N GLN A 672 -17.11 22.08 -17.93
CA GLN A 672 -17.79 21.11 -18.78
C GLN A 672 -16.95 19.84 -18.95
N ALA A 673 -17.58 18.77 -19.44
CA ALA A 673 -16.90 17.55 -19.82
C ALA A 673 -15.98 17.77 -21.04
N VAL A 674 -14.86 17.05 -21.07
CA VAL A 674 -13.92 16.97 -22.19
C VAL A 674 -14.23 15.72 -22.99
N ASP A 675 -14.59 15.87 -24.27
CA ASP A 675 -14.96 14.76 -25.15
C ASP A 675 -13.73 14.12 -25.82
N VAL A 676 -12.96 13.36 -25.03
CA VAL A 676 -11.79 12.60 -25.50
C VAL A 676 -11.82 11.20 -24.88
N MET A 677 -11.60 10.18 -25.71
CA MET A 677 -11.55 8.78 -25.26
C MET A 677 -10.52 8.61 -24.13
N GLY A 678 -10.95 7.99 -23.03
CA GLY A 678 -10.10 7.73 -21.87
C GLY A 678 -9.96 8.89 -20.89
N VAL A 679 -10.53 10.07 -21.17
CA VAL A 679 -10.67 11.16 -20.18
C VAL A 679 -11.92 10.92 -19.36
N GLU A 680 -11.75 10.73 -18.05
CA GLU A 680 -12.85 10.53 -17.12
C GLU A 680 -13.39 11.88 -16.66
N ASN A 681 -14.65 12.18 -16.98
CA ASN A 681 -15.29 13.43 -16.59
C ASN A 681 -16.15 13.23 -15.34
N VAL A 682 -15.86 13.97 -14.28
CA VAL A 682 -16.56 13.88 -12.99
C VAL A 682 -17.22 15.22 -12.69
N LEU A 683 -18.54 15.22 -12.59
CA LEU A 683 -19.30 16.40 -12.20
C LEU A 683 -19.24 16.57 -10.68
N CYS A 684 -18.65 17.67 -10.22
CA CYS A 684 -18.53 18.03 -8.81
C CYS A 684 -19.72 18.90 -8.38
N GLU A 685 -20.92 18.33 -8.29
CA GLU A 685 -22.18 19.05 -8.02
C GLU A 685 -22.15 19.90 -6.74
N SER A 686 -21.44 19.42 -5.72
CA SER A 686 -21.32 20.08 -4.41
C SER A 686 -20.45 21.34 -4.44
N VAL A 687 -19.78 21.65 -5.56
CA VAL A 687 -18.92 22.83 -5.72
C VAL A 687 -19.73 23.95 -6.37
N ASN A 688 -20.22 24.89 -5.55
CA ASN A 688 -21.03 26.03 -6.00
C ASN A 688 -20.19 27.34 -6.01
N GLY A 689 -19.23 27.42 -6.93
CA GLY A 689 -18.30 28.55 -7.08
C GLY A 689 -16.83 28.19 -6.86
N HIS A 690 -15.91 28.95 -7.48
CA HIS A 690 -14.48 28.60 -7.54
C HIS A 690 -13.77 28.49 -6.19
N THR A 691 -14.18 29.28 -5.20
CA THR A 691 -13.54 29.27 -3.87
C THR A 691 -13.83 27.99 -3.08
N MET A 692 -14.87 27.24 -3.46
CA MET A 692 -15.24 25.98 -2.80
C MET A 692 -14.26 24.84 -3.11
N TRP A 693 -13.49 24.91 -4.21
CA TRP A 693 -12.56 23.84 -4.59
C TRP A 693 -11.59 23.48 -3.47
N ARG A 694 -11.08 24.46 -2.70
CA ARG A 694 -10.12 24.22 -1.60
C ARG A 694 -10.70 23.33 -0.50
N GLY A 695 -11.95 23.55 -0.09
CA GLY A 695 -12.60 22.76 0.96
C GLY A 695 -13.25 21.47 0.45
N MET A 696 -13.48 21.37 -0.86
CA MET A 696 -14.20 20.26 -1.47
C MET A 696 -13.29 19.27 -2.19
N ILE A 697 -12.01 19.59 -2.40
CA ILE A 697 -11.10 18.76 -3.19
C ILE A 697 -11.00 17.32 -2.67
N GLY A 698 -10.94 17.12 -1.36
CA GLY A 698 -10.93 15.78 -0.74
C GLY A 698 -12.22 15.01 -1.03
N LYS A 699 -13.38 15.69 -0.99
CA LYS A 699 -14.66 15.08 -1.36
C LYS A 699 -14.69 14.74 -2.86
N CYS A 700 -14.24 15.64 -3.72
CA CYS A 700 -14.20 15.40 -5.17
C CYS A 700 -13.28 14.22 -5.53
N LEU A 701 -12.14 14.11 -4.87
CA LEU A 701 -11.21 12.97 -5.00
C LEU A 701 -11.83 11.67 -4.48
N ARG A 702 -12.57 11.71 -3.37
CA ARG A 702 -13.32 10.57 -2.83
C ARG A 702 -14.42 10.12 -3.81
N ASP A 703 -15.17 11.07 -4.35
CA ASP A 703 -16.28 10.81 -5.28
C ASP A 703 -15.78 10.18 -6.60
N CYS A 704 -14.59 10.55 -7.07
CA CYS A 704 -13.94 9.90 -8.21
C CYS A 704 -13.12 8.64 -7.86
N ARG A 705 -13.16 8.19 -6.60
CA ARG A 705 -12.42 7.01 -6.10
C ARG A 705 -10.91 7.10 -6.34
N ALA A 706 -10.32 8.27 -6.11
CA ALA A 706 -8.87 8.42 -6.16
C ALA A 706 -8.21 7.51 -5.09
N PRO A 707 -7.07 6.86 -5.41
CA PRO A 707 -6.42 5.93 -4.48
C PRO A 707 -5.81 6.67 -3.28
N GLY A 708 -5.79 6.02 -2.11
CA GLY A 708 -5.14 6.55 -0.91
C GLY A 708 -5.89 7.69 -0.22
N ILE A 709 -7.21 7.80 -0.40
CA ILE A 709 -8.04 8.79 0.30
C ILE A 709 -8.41 8.29 1.71
N ILE A 710 -8.19 9.14 2.71
CA ILE A 710 -8.60 8.90 4.11
C ILE A 710 -9.92 9.61 4.37
N SER A 711 -10.99 8.83 4.52
CA SER A 711 -12.36 9.38 4.61
C SER A 711 -12.54 10.36 5.77
N ASP A 712 -11.95 10.07 6.94
CA ASP A 712 -12.08 10.92 8.13
C ASP A 712 -11.46 12.32 7.90
N GLU A 713 -10.30 12.39 7.26
CA GLU A 713 -9.63 13.65 6.90
C GLU A 713 -10.44 14.44 5.87
N VAL A 714 -11.09 13.75 4.94
CA VAL A 714 -11.99 14.40 3.99
C VAL A 714 -13.19 15.02 4.70
N ASP A 715 -13.80 14.31 5.65
CA ASP A 715 -14.95 14.82 6.39
C ASP A 715 -14.58 16.01 7.28
N LEU A 716 -13.39 15.99 7.88
CA LEU A 716 -12.81 17.15 8.58
C LEU A 716 -12.63 18.34 7.64
N GLN A 717 -12.01 18.14 6.47
CA GLN A 717 -11.82 19.20 5.47
C GLN A 717 -13.15 19.82 5.04
N VAL A 718 -14.17 19.01 4.76
CA VAL A 718 -15.50 19.52 4.38
C VAL A 718 -16.10 20.33 5.52
N ARG A 719 -16.06 19.83 6.75
CA ARG A 719 -16.65 20.48 7.92
C ARG A 719 -15.98 21.81 8.27
N GLU A 720 -14.65 21.84 8.23
CA GLU A 720 -13.87 22.97 8.76
C GLU A 720 -13.51 24.01 7.68
N VAL A 721 -13.54 23.63 6.41
CA VAL A 721 -13.20 24.53 5.30
C VAL A 721 -14.37 24.80 4.38
N ALA A 722 -15.04 23.75 3.89
CA ALA A 722 -16.09 23.94 2.87
C ALA A 722 -17.37 24.55 3.45
N LEU A 723 -17.87 24.06 4.59
CA LEU A 723 -19.10 24.57 5.18
C LEU A 723 -19.02 26.05 5.58
N PRO A 724 -17.94 26.52 6.25
CA PRO A 724 -17.80 27.95 6.52
C PRO A 724 -17.67 28.79 5.24
N ALA A 725 -16.91 28.32 4.26
CA ALA A 725 -16.75 29.02 2.98
C ALA A 725 -18.07 29.10 2.19
N ALA A 726 -18.95 28.11 2.32
CA ALA A 726 -20.28 28.18 1.73
C ALA A 726 -21.14 29.24 2.43
N GLN A 727 -21.17 29.27 3.76
CA GLN A 727 -21.97 30.23 4.53
C GLN A 727 -21.59 31.69 4.25
N ASP A 728 -20.30 31.99 4.14
CA ASP A 728 -19.81 33.34 3.86
C ASP A 728 -20.10 33.82 2.43
N ASN A 729 -20.35 32.91 1.50
CA ASN A 729 -20.42 33.20 0.06
C ASN A 729 -21.78 32.92 -0.57
N THR A 730 -22.79 32.40 0.13
CA THR A 730 -24.10 32.08 -0.44
C THR A 730 -25.12 33.17 -0.16
N MET A 731 -25.60 33.82 -1.22
CA MET A 731 -26.83 34.63 -1.19
C MET A 731 -28.04 33.69 -1.12
N SER A 732 -28.99 33.95 -0.21
CA SER A 732 -30.25 33.20 -0.14
C SER A 732 -31.18 33.54 -1.34
N PRO A 733 -32.15 32.68 -1.70
CA PRO A 733 -33.12 33.00 -2.75
C PRO A 733 -33.89 34.30 -2.49
N GLU A 734 -34.25 34.58 -1.23
CA GLU A 734 -34.94 35.81 -0.82
C GLU A 734 -34.05 37.05 -0.98
N GLU A 735 -32.77 36.95 -0.61
CA GLU A 735 -31.78 38.01 -0.84
C GLU A 735 -31.50 38.21 -2.33
N ALA A 736 -31.50 37.13 -3.13
CA ALA A 736 -31.34 37.20 -4.57
C ALA A 736 -32.53 37.89 -5.25
N ASP A 737 -33.75 37.64 -4.76
CA ASP A 737 -34.94 38.35 -5.20
C ASP A 737 -34.85 39.84 -4.91
N HIS A 738 -34.60 40.19 -3.65
CA HIS A 738 -34.45 41.58 -3.23
C HIS A 738 -33.29 42.29 -3.95
N PHE A 739 -32.15 41.63 -4.14
CA PHE A 739 -30.98 42.22 -4.80
C PHE A 739 -31.25 42.52 -6.27
N VAL A 740 -31.88 41.60 -7.00
CA VAL A 740 -32.24 41.82 -8.42
C VAL A 740 -33.30 42.91 -8.56
N ASP A 741 -34.28 42.98 -7.65
CA ASP A 741 -35.33 44.01 -7.69
C ASP A 741 -34.80 45.40 -7.30
N SER A 742 -33.66 45.46 -6.60
CA SER A 742 -32.99 46.71 -6.19
C SER A 742 -32.07 47.33 -7.24
N ILE A 743 -31.82 46.64 -8.36
CA ILE A 743 -30.96 47.05 -9.49
C ILE A 743 -31.85 47.40 -10.69
#